data_AF-A0A0K3B2Q5-F1
#
_entry.id   AF-A0A0K3B2Q5-F1
#
_cell.length_a   1.000
_cell.length_b   1.000
_cell.length_c   1.000
_cell.angle_alpha   90.00
_cell.angle_beta   90.00
_cell.angle_gamma   90.00
#
_symmetry.space_group_name_H-M   'P 1'
#
loop_
_entity.id
_entity.type
_entity.pdbx_description
1 polymer ?
#
loop_
_entity_poly.entity_id
_entity_poly.type
_entity_poly.pdbx_seq_one_letter_code
_entity_poly.pdbx_strand_id
1 'polypeptide(L)'
;MPEYLSPGVYVEEIDAGPRPIAGVSTSTAGMAGVTLRGPSAGKPKLVTNFLEFQRTFGGFVPEPEPTLRDKWAQNPSEGGRWWLFPLAVKGFFDNGGQRLYVKRVVAKDATASTGALGSGLVSTIVKDAAKDATRLDLSHLIGFTGTGQPITIVRGDDNQEIHTNAKIAAYDAVNRRIDLDQPLPAEVRAARGDYVQVGDRDTTETLKFSATSPGAWGKGVQVRVSPMVGATLPVLADPQQLEQFVTRLAAKADKDSPTVEVVEVAGLVAGAGWVQIGPRVFKVTAGTPAEGKVTLTFDQGTKHAAWDKDLTVRRVRTANPPNSENTLRIGGASRLYVGAVVQLDNANKLNVLRVQSVQLDVVTFDVPVPDDVLETDRLYLIEARAEVRFTDPGGTTVTESFGNLRLTGTGPSTVVAALAARSQLVRAEALPGLSDDPAKFPAPKAGAWLTLADGGADGYDTLSVDDFVGVDGGSGQRTGITALEDIDEIAVCAVPGVWSGTVESALVTHCELLKDRFAVLDPRDGLDIESIQTFREKFDTKYAALYYPWLVTRDPLTGSNVEVPPSGHMAGIYARTDVERGVHKAPANVVIRGILPVDGLAQDVTKRHQDLLNPKGINALRFFPGLGQRVWGARTLSSDSSWKYVNVRRLFLFVEESIDEGTQWVVFEPNDEALWALVRQTVTNFLTTVWRSGALAGTTADEAFFVACDRTTMTEDDLANGRLICVIGIAPVFPAEFVIFRIQQKTRETQLA
;
A
#
# COMPACT_ATOMS: atom_id res chain seq x y z
N MET A 1 -19.63 7.81 -56.79
CA MET A 1 -18.27 7.23 -56.79
C MET A 1 -17.49 7.95 -57.88
N PRO A 2 -16.29 8.48 -57.59
CA PRO A 2 -15.45 9.09 -58.62
C PRO A 2 -15.04 8.02 -59.64
N GLU A 3 -15.00 8.40 -60.91
CA GLU A 3 -14.60 7.51 -62.01
C GLU A 3 -13.11 7.74 -62.29
N TYR A 4 -12.27 6.77 -61.92
CA TYR A 4 -10.81 6.85 -62.10
C TYR A 4 -10.44 6.33 -63.49
N LEU A 5 -10.00 7.23 -64.37
CA LEU A 5 -9.79 6.95 -65.81
C LEU A 5 -8.37 6.51 -66.19
N SER A 6 -7.47 6.31 -65.22
CA SER A 6 -6.08 5.88 -65.47
C SER A 6 -5.46 5.14 -64.28
N PRO A 7 -4.45 4.27 -64.47
CA PRO A 7 -3.73 3.63 -63.36
C PRO A 7 -2.80 4.63 -62.64
N GLY A 8 -2.91 4.78 -61.32
CA GLY A 8 -2.07 5.66 -60.50
C GLY A 8 -2.29 5.47 -58.99
N VAL A 9 -1.47 6.12 -58.15
CA VAL A 9 -1.72 6.25 -56.71
C VAL A 9 -2.60 7.48 -56.49
N TYR A 10 -3.80 7.27 -55.98
CA TYR A 10 -4.75 8.32 -55.65
C TYR A 10 -4.82 8.47 -54.12
N VAL A 11 -4.66 9.70 -53.64
CA VAL A 11 -4.83 10.05 -52.23
C VAL A 11 -6.19 10.74 -52.13
N GLU A 12 -7.15 10.10 -51.47
CA GLU A 12 -8.43 10.70 -51.08
C GLU A 12 -8.33 11.12 -49.62
N GLU A 13 -8.58 12.40 -49.35
CA GLU A 13 -8.85 12.89 -48.01
C GLU A 13 -10.31 12.53 -47.68
N ILE A 14 -10.49 11.52 -46.85
CA ILE A 14 -11.80 11.15 -46.32
C ILE A 14 -11.97 11.98 -45.05
N ASP A 15 -12.90 12.93 -45.04
CA ASP A 15 -13.29 13.61 -43.81
C ASP A 15 -13.73 12.54 -42.81
N ALA A 16 -12.98 12.41 -41.71
CA ALA A 16 -13.40 11.57 -40.61
C ALA A 16 -14.73 12.16 -40.12
N GLY A 17 -15.83 11.44 -40.33
CA GLY A 17 -17.16 11.86 -39.90
C GLY A 17 -17.19 12.33 -38.45
N PRO A 18 -18.27 13.00 -38.01
CA PRO A 18 -18.33 13.67 -36.72
C PRO A 18 -17.87 12.77 -35.58
N ARG A 19 -16.90 13.25 -34.78
CA ARG A 19 -16.40 12.53 -33.60
C ARG A 19 -17.57 12.40 -32.61
N PRO A 20 -18.00 11.17 -32.27
CA PRO A 20 -19.15 11.01 -31.40
C PRO A 20 -18.81 11.47 -29.98
N ILE A 21 -19.72 12.23 -29.36
CA ILE A 21 -19.62 12.59 -27.94
C ILE A 21 -19.93 11.34 -27.10
N ALA A 22 -19.01 10.97 -26.23
CA ALA A 22 -19.24 9.95 -25.22
C ALA A 22 -19.87 10.60 -23.97
N GLY A 23 -20.79 9.88 -23.33
CA GLY A 23 -21.35 10.33 -22.07
C GLY A 23 -20.34 10.17 -20.93
N VAL A 24 -20.16 11.22 -20.13
CA VAL A 24 -19.29 11.15 -18.94
C VAL A 24 -19.84 10.26 -17.84
N SER A 25 -18.96 9.80 -16.95
CA SER A 25 -19.35 8.99 -15.80
C SER A 25 -20.09 9.84 -14.75
N THR A 26 -21.33 9.50 -14.43
CA THR A 26 -22.08 10.14 -13.34
C THR A 26 -22.00 9.39 -12.00
N SER A 27 -21.31 8.24 -11.96
CA SER A 27 -21.26 7.33 -10.82
C SER A 27 -19.98 7.42 -9.99
N THR A 28 -19.02 8.24 -10.41
CA THR A 28 -17.76 8.47 -9.70
C THR A 28 -17.96 9.49 -8.58
N ALA A 29 -17.59 9.10 -7.35
CA ALA A 29 -17.70 9.95 -6.19
C ALA A 29 -16.33 10.46 -5.71
N GLY A 30 -16.32 11.62 -5.07
CA GLY A 30 -15.19 12.21 -4.37
C GLY A 30 -15.56 12.48 -2.92
N MET A 31 -14.73 12.06 -1.98
CA MET A 31 -14.97 12.34 -0.56
C MET A 31 -13.70 12.79 0.15
N ALA A 32 -13.86 13.78 1.03
CA ALA A 32 -12.82 14.23 1.95
C ALA A 32 -13.17 13.78 3.37
N GLY A 33 -12.19 13.28 4.13
CA GLY A 33 -12.41 12.88 5.50
C GLY A 33 -11.19 12.30 6.20
N VAL A 34 -11.30 12.10 7.51
CA VAL A 34 -10.20 11.61 8.34
C VAL A 34 -10.08 10.09 8.22
N THR A 35 -8.86 9.60 8.03
CA THR A 35 -8.54 8.17 7.96
C THR A 35 -7.36 7.82 8.88
N LEU A 36 -7.28 6.54 9.25
CA LEU A 36 -6.25 6.02 10.16
C LEU A 36 -4.82 6.24 9.63
N ARG A 37 -4.60 6.04 8.32
CA ARG A 37 -3.34 6.26 7.63
C ARG A 37 -3.57 6.63 6.16
N GLY A 38 -2.50 6.70 5.39
CA GLY A 38 -2.55 6.84 3.94
C GLY A 38 -2.14 8.23 3.44
N PRO A 39 -2.11 8.43 2.12
CA PRO A 39 -1.60 9.65 1.51
C PRO A 39 -2.36 10.89 1.96
N SER A 40 -1.65 11.86 2.53
CA SER A 40 -2.17 13.19 2.87
C SER A 40 -1.81 14.25 1.82
N ALA A 41 -0.62 14.12 1.23
CA ALA A 41 -0.16 14.91 0.08
C ALA A 41 -0.50 14.22 -1.26
N GLY A 42 -0.48 15.00 -2.34
CA GLY A 42 -0.85 14.51 -3.67
C GLY A 42 -2.34 14.64 -3.96
N LYS A 43 -2.69 14.24 -5.18
CA LYS A 43 -4.08 14.17 -5.67
C LYS A 43 -4.91 13.17 -4.85
N PRO A 44 -6.24 13.33 -4.78
CA PRO A 44 -7.14 12.33 -4.22
C PRO A 44 -6.85 10.93 -4.80
N LYS A 45 -6.87 9.91 -3.93
CA LYS A 45 -6.54 8.55 -4.34
C LYS A 45 -7.82 7.79 -4.71
N LEU A 46 -7.87 7.27 -5.94
CA LEU A 46 -8.93 6.36 -6.35
C LEU A 46 -8.84 5.04 -5.59
N VAL A 47 -9.99 4.58 -5.10
CA VAL A 47 -10.24 3.24 -4.57
C VAL A 47 -11.49 2.67 -5.21
N THR A 48 -11.46 1.38 -5.53
CA THR A 48 -12.53 0.70 -6.29
C THR A 48 -13.38 -0.26 -5.46
N ASN A 49 -12.95 -0.53 -4.23
CA ASN A 49 -13.66 -1.34 -3.26
C ASN A 49 -13.18 -1.02 -1.84
N PHE A 50 -13.95 -1.49 -0.84
CA PHE A 50 -13.62 -1.20 0.56
C PHE A 50 -12.32 -1.85 1.04
N LEU A 51 -11.94 -3.02 0.51
CA LEU A 51 -10.67 -3.67 0.89
C LEU A 51 -9.46 -2.86 0.40
N GLU A 52 -9.56 -2.27 -0.80
CA GLU A 52 -8.55 -1.34 -1.32
C GLU A 52 -8.47 -0.09 -0.45
N PHE A 53 -9.61 0.49 -0.07
CA PHE A 53 -9.67 1.57 0.92
C PHE A 53 -8.94 1.19 2.22
N GLN A 54 -9.21 0.01 2.78
CA GLN A 54 -8.56 -0.45 4.01
C GLN A 54 -7.03 -0.62 3.85
N ARG A 55 -6.58 -1.12 2.69
CA ARG A 55 -5.15 -1.28 2.39
C ARG A 55 -4.43 0.05 2.24
N THR A 56 -5.09 1.08 1.71
CA THR A 56 -4.48 2.39 1.47
C THR A 56 -4.60 3.32 2.68
N PHE A 57 -5.79 3.41 3.26
CA PHE A 57 -6.15 4.40 4.27
C PHE A 57 -6.29 3.83 5.69
N GLY A 58 -6.18 2.51 5.83
CA GLY A 58 -6.43 1.80 7.10
C GLY A 58 -7.91 1.47 7.30
N GLY A 59 -8.19 0.78 8.41
CA GLY A 59 -9.54 0.32 8.75
C GLY A 59 -10.46 1.43 9.26
N PHE A 60 -11.37 1.05 10.14
CA PHE A 60 -12.21 2.00 10.86
C PHE A 60 -11.36 2.82 11.83
N VAL A 61 -11.78 4.06 12.06
CA VAL A 61 -11.15 4.97 13.01
C VAL A 61 -11.90 4.84 14.34
N PRO A 62 -11.22 4.61 15.47
CA PRO A 62 -11.89 4.54 16.77
C PRO A 62 -12.53 5.89 17.14
N GLU A 63 -13.59 5.85 17.94
CA GLU A 63 -14.13 7.07 18.54
C GLU A 63 -13.04 7.76 19.37
N PRO A 64 -12.82 9.08 19.20
CA PRO A 64 -11.83 9.81 19.98
C PRO A 64 -12.21 9.89 21.46
N GLU A 65 -11.25 10.25 22.30
CA GLU A 65 -11.48 10.46 23.73
C GLU A 65 -12.65 11.42 24.00
N PRO A 66 -13.43 11.23 25.09
CA PRO A 66 -14.69 11.93 25.31
C PRO A 66 -14.61 13.47 25.21
N THR A 67 -13.50 14.07 25.66
CA THR A 67 -13.29 15.53 25.60
C THR A 67 -13.26 16.04 24.16
N LEU A 68 -12.50 15.37 23.30
CA LEU A 68 -12.39 15.71 21.88
C LEU A 68 -13.65 15.34 21.12
N ARG A 69 -14.24 14.18 21.43
CA ARG A 69 -15.53 13.76 20.87
C ARG A 69 -16.61 14.81 21.13
N ASP A 70 -16.74 15.25 22.37
CA ASP A 70 -17.78 16.19 22.78
C ASP A 70 -17.54 17.59 22.20
N LYS A 71 -16.28 18.03 22.07
CA LYS A 71 -15.90 19.28 21.36
C LYS A 71 -16.51 19.35 19.96
N TRP A 72 -16.51 18.22 19.23
CA TRP A 72 -17.05 18.14 17.88
C TRP A 72 -18.54 17.81 17.86
N ALA A 73 -18.99 16.78 18.59
CA ALA A 73 -20.37 16.29 18.52
C ALA A 73 -21.40 17.23 19.17
N GLN A 74 -21.00 18.01 20.18
CA GLN A 74 -21.89 18.95 20.85
C GLN A 74 -21.90 20.33 20.22
N ASN A 75 -21.04 20.60 19.22
CA ASN A 75 -21.04 21.85 18.49
C ASN A 75 -22.14 21.85 17.40
N PRO A 76 -23.22 22.63 17.56
CA PRO A 76 -24.35 22.58 16.64
C PRO A 76 -24.08 23.26 15.29
N SER A 77 -23.08 24.14 15.20
CA SER A 77 -22.79 24.95 14.01
C SER A 77 -21.53 24.53 13.27
N GLU A 78 -20.51 24.08 13.99
CA GLU A 78 -19.18 23.74 13.47
C GLU A 78 -18.75 22.33 13.90
N GLY A 79 -19.71 21.43 14.10
CA GLY A 79 -19.49 20.11 14.65
C GLY A 79 -19.40 18.98 13.62
N GLY A 80 -19.16 17.78 14.15
CA GLY A 80 -19.05 16.58 13.35
C GLY A 80 -18.79 15.32 14.18
N ARG A 81 -18.94 14.17 13.54
CA ARG A 81 -18.43 12.86 13.95
C ARG A 81 -17.52 12.32 12.85
N TRP A 82 -16.43 13.05 12.57
CA TRP A 82 -15.52 12.78 11.45
C TRP A 82 -14.89 11.38 11.47
N TRP A 83 -14.81 10.73 12.64
CA TRP A 83 -14.30 9.35 12.79
C TRP A 83 -15.22 8.30 12.14
N LEU A 84 -16.45 8.67 11.80
CA LEU A 84 -17.39 7.81 11.06
C LEU A 84 -17.13 7.78 9.55
N PHE A 85 -16.17 8.56 9.05
CA PHE A 85 -15.85 8.63 7.63
C PHE A 85 -15.61 7.24 6.98
N PRO A 86 -14.80 6.32 7.55
CA PRO A 86 -14.64 4.97 7.00
C PRO A 86 -15.95 4.15 6.93
N LEU A 87 -16.88 4.35 7.87
CA LEU A 87 -18.19 3.69 7.83
C LEU A 87 -19.06 4.23 6.70
N ALA A 88 -19.00 5.53 6.43
CA ALA A 88 -19.68 6.14 5.29
C ALA A 88 -19.11 5.62 3.95
N VAL A 89 -17.79 5.49 3.85
CA VAL A 89 -17.12 4.88 2.69
C VAL A 89 -17.53 3.42 2.49
N LYS A 90 -17.65 2.65 3.58
CA LYS A 90 -18.22 1.30 3.50
C LYS A 90 -19.65 1.32 2.97
N GLY A 91 -20.48 2.24 3.47
CA GLY A 91 -21.85 2.47 3.00
C GLY A 91 -21.95 2.78 1.50
N PHE A 92 -20.99 3.54 0.94
CA PHE A 92 -20.89 3.80 -0.50
C PHE A 92 -20.72 2.50 -1.29
N PHE A 93 -19.75 1.67 -0.92
CA PHE A 93 -19.47 0.41 -1.62
C PHE A 93 -20.59 -0.62 -1.42
N ASP A 94 -21.14 -0.76 -0.22
CA ASP A 94 -22.28 -1.65 0.06
C ASP A 94 -23.52 -1.28 -0.75
N ASN A 95 -23.66 0.01 -1.11
CA ASN A 95 -24.75 0.49 -1.94
C ASN A 95 -24.48 0.43 -3.44
N GLY A 96 -23.36 -0.15 -3.89
CA GLY A 96 -23.08 -0.38 -5.30
C GLY A 96 -22.22 0.70 -5.97
N GLY A 97 -21.65 1.62 -5.19
CA GLY A 97 -20.59 2.50 -5.67
C GLY A 97 -19.35 1.70 -6.08
N GLN A 98 -18.66 2.14 -7.14
CA GLN A 98 -17.53 1.41 -7.73
C GLN A 98 -16.25 2.25 -7.86
N ARG A 99 -16.37 3.58 -7.92
CA ARG A 99 -15.25 4.51 -8.10
C ARG A 99 -15.36 5.61 -7.07
N LEU A 100 -14.43 5.63 -6.11
CA LEU A 100 -14.37 6.65 -5.08
C LEU A 100 -12.96 7.24 -5.02
N TYR A 101 -12.86 8.54 -5.24
CA TYR A 101 -11.67 9.31 -4.93
C TYR A 101 -11.73 9.76 -3.47
N VAL A 102 -10.70 9.41 -2.70
CA VAL A 102 -10.60 9.80 -1.29
C VAL A 102 -9.46 10.79 -1.11
N LYS A 103 -9.77 11.93 -0.49
CA LYS A 103 -8.76 12.82 0.07
C LYS A 103 -8.74 12.68 1.59
N ARG A 104 -7.59 12.27 2.13
CA ARG A 104 -7.39 12.21 3.57
C ARG A 104 -7.25 13.63 4.12
N VAL A 105 -8.07 13.95 5.12
CA VAL A 105 -7.93 15.15 5.95
C VAL A 105 -7.05 14.81 7.14
N VAL A 106 -6.05 15.66 7.40
CA VAL A 106 -5.06 15.49 8.46
C VAL A 106 -4.84 16.85 9.10
N ALA A 107 -4.73 16.87 10.43
CA ALA A 107 -4.40 18.09 11.17
C ALA A 107 -3.02 18.62 10.77
N LYS A 108 -2.85 19.95 10.78
CA LYS A 108 -1.62 20.62 10.35
C LYS A 108 -0.36 20.21 11.11
N ASP A 109 -0.48 19.83 12.38
CA ASP A 109 0.62 19.42 13.25
C ASP A 109 0.77 17.90 13.38
N ALA A 110 0.05 17.11 12.57
CA ALA A 110 0.20 15.66 12.57
C ALA A 110 1.62 15.27 12.13
N THR A 111 2.21 14.31 12.85
CA THR A 111 3.58 13.85 12.61
C THR A 111 3.61 12.36 12.31
N ALA A 112 4.52 11.94 11.44
CA ALA A 112 4.79 10.52 11.23
C ALA A 112 5.58 9.94 12.41
N SER A 113 5.32 8.69 12.75
CA SER A 113 6.19 7.97 13.69
C SER A 113 7.56 7.73 13.08
N THR A 114 8.59 7.89 13.89
CA THR A 114 9.96 7.58 13.50
C THR A 114 10.66 6.69 14.53
N GLY A 115 11.77 6.11 14.11
CA GLY A 115 12.69 5.40 14.98
C GLY A 115 14.00 5.17 14.23
N ALA A 116 15.09 5.03 14.96
CA ALA A 116 16.41 4.81 14.37
C ALA A 116 17.06 3.54 14.89
N LEU A 117 17.83 2.90 14.01
CA LEU A 117 18.76 1.83 14.36
C LEU A 117 20.12 2.44 14.68
N GLY A 118 20.75 1.90 15.72
CA GLY A 118 22.16 2.09 15.99
C GLY A 118 22.99 1.08 15.19
N SER A 119 24.07 0.58 15.78
CA SER A 119 24.86 -0.51 15.20
C SER A 119 25.24 -1.58 16.21
N GLY A 120 25.39 -2.82 15.76
CA GLY A 120 25.83 -3.95 16.56
C GLY A 120 25.54 -5.28 15.87
N LEU A 121 26.14 -6.36 16.40
CA LEU A 121 25.96 -7.69 15.86
C LEU A 121 25.00 -8.50 16.74
N VAL A 122 23.84 -8.83 16.17
CA VAL A 122 22.75 -9.54 16.84
C VAL A 122 22.24 -10.67 15.94
N SER A 123 22.09 -11.87 16.50
CA SER A 123 21.46 -13.00 15.83
C SER A 123 20.35 -13.61 16.70
N THR A 124 19.15 -13.70 16.15
CA THR A 124 17.98 -14.24 16.88
C THR A 124 18.06 -15.75 17.01
N ILE A 125 17.64 -16.27 18.15
CA ILE A 125 17.52 -17.72 18.39
C ILE A 125 16.30 -18.24 17.63
N VAL A 126 16.49 -19.27 16.82
CA VAL A 126 15.42 -19.83 15.96
C VAL A 126 14.80 -21.11 16.53
N LYS A 127 15.41 -21.68 17.57
CA LYS A 127 14.93 -22.89 18.23
C LYS A 127 15.12 -22.80 19.74
N ASP A 128 14.10 -23.20 20.48
CA ASP A 128 14.13 -23.25 21.94
C ASP A 128 15.25 -24.18 22.43
N ALA A 129 15.92 -23.79 23.51
CA ALA A 129 16.88 -24.62 24.22
C ALA A 129 16.64 -24.52 25.73
N ALA A 130 16.64 -25.69 26.38
CA ALA A 130 16.42 -25.78 27.81
C ALA A 130 17.61 -25.22 28.61
N LYS A 131 17.37 -24.98 29.90
CA LYS A 131 18.46 -24.81 30.86
C LYS A 131 19.45 -25.96 30.73
N ASP A 132 20.73 -25.65 30.93
CA ASP A 132 21.88 -26.54 30.83
C ASP A 132 22.24 -27.02 29.41
N ALA A 133 21.49 -26.62 28.39
CA ALA A 133 21.87 -26.88 27.01
C ALA A 133 23.16 -26.11 26.65
N THR A 134 24.03 -26.72 25.86
CA THR A 134 25.26 -26.09 25.36
C THR A 134 25.14 -25.73 23.88
N ARG A 135 23.99 -25.95 23.25
CA ARG A 135 23.82 -25.79 21.80
C ARG A 135 22.70 -24.82 21.49
N LEU A 136 22.97 -23.88 20.57
CA LEU A 136 22.01 -22.91 20.09
C LEU A 136 21.96 -22.91 18.56
N ASP A 137 20.73 -22.87 18.02
CA ASP A 137 20.49 -22.64 16.59
C ASP A 137 20.08 -21.16 16.41
N LEU A 138 20.81 -20.44 15.55
CA LEU A 138 20.69 -18.99 15.33
C LEU A 138 20.17 -18.67 13.92
N SER A 139 19.74 -17.43 13.69
CA SER A 139 19.26 -17.00 12.37
C SER A 139 20.38 -16.79 11.36
N HIS A 140 21.60 -16.46 11.80
CA HIS A 140 22.82 -16.39 11.00
C HIS A 140 24.08 -16.47 11.88
N LEU A 141 25.23 -16.76 11.24
CA LEU A 141 26.57 -16.58 11.84
C LEU A 141 27.39 -15.52 11.07
N ILE A 142 26.71 -14.66 10.32
CA ILE A 142 27.32 -13.54 9.61
C ILE A 142 27.86 -12.51 10.62
N GLY A 143 29.12 -12.10 10.48
CA GLY A 143 29.84 -11.15 11.34
C GLY A 143 30.49 -11.75 12.59
N PHE A 144 30.22 -13.02 12.89
CA PHE A 144 30.91 -13.74 13.96
C PHE A 144 32.34 -14.03 13.54
N THR A 145 33.26 -14.16 14.50
CA THR A 145 34.66 -14.52 14.26
C THR A 145 34.94 -16.01 14.47
N GLY A 146 34.01 -16.73 15.11
CA GLY A 146 34.05 -18.18 15.33
C GLY A 146 34.48 -18.56 16.74
N THR A 147 35.26 -19.63 16.88
CA THR A 147 35.62 -20.21 18.18
C THR A 147 36.39 -19.23 19.07
N GLY A 148 36.03 -19.18 20.36
CA GLY A 148 36.61 -18.32 21.39
C GLY A 148 35.97 -16.94 21.49
N GLN A 149 35.08 -16.57 20.57
CA GLN A 149 34.41 -15.27 20.58
C GLN A 149 33.48 -15.12 21.80
N PRO A 150 33.60 -14.04 22.58
CA PRO A 150 32.67 -13.75 23.67
C PRO A 150 31.32 -13.28 23.10
N ILE A 151 30.24 -13.79 23.71
CA ILE A 151 28.86 -13.47 23.36
C ILE A 151 28.04 -13.25 24.62
N THR A 152 26.95 -12.50 24.47
CA THR A 152 25.93 -12.34 25.51
C THR A 152 24.59 -12.84 24.96
N ILE A 153 23.88 -13.64 25.75
CA ILE A 153 22.56 -14.16 25.42
C ILE A 153 21.53 -13.34 26.17
N VAL A 154 20.55 -12.79 25.47
CA VAL A 154 19.60 -11.82 26.02
C VAL A 154 18.17 -12.24 25.69
N ARG A 155 17.27 -11.99 26.64
CA ARG A 155 15.85 -12.25 26.51
C ARG A 155 15.18 -11.22 25.59
N GLY A 156 14.30 -11.68 24.71
CA GLY A 156 13.72 -10.83 23.66
C GLY A 156 12.64 -9.84 24.11
N ASP A 157 11.94 -10.12 25.20
CA ASP A 157 10.78 -9.34 25.69
C ASP A 157 11.16 -8.26 26.70
N ASP A 158 12.02 -8.57 27.67
CA ASP A 158 12.42 -7.66 28.76
C ASP A 158 13.91 -7.21 28.68
N ASN A 159 14.67 -7.72 27.71
CA ASN A 159 16.11 -7.47 27.55
C ASN A 159 16.98 -7.87 28.75
N GLN A 160 16.54 -8.79 29.59
CA GLN A 160 17.39 -9.36 30.63
C GLN A 160 18.48 -10.26 30.03
N GLU A 161 19.71 -10.07 30.49
CA GLU A 161 20.83 -10.94 30.13
C GLU A 161 20.65 -12.32 30.77
N ILE A 162 20.59 -13.35 29.93
CA ILE A 162 20.46 -14.75 30.33
C ILE A 162 21.84 -15.31 30.64
N HIS A 163 22.81 -15.10 29.76
CA HIS A 163 24.20 -15.55 29.95
C HIS A 163 25.16 -14.45 29.49
N THR A 164 25.94 -13.93 30.43
CA THR A 164 27.00 -12.95 30.15
C THR A 164 28.32 -13.67 29.93
N ASN A 165 29.15 -13.19 29.00
CA ASN A 165 30.50 -13.70 28.73
C ASN A 165 30.59 -15.20 28.35
N ALA A 166 29.54 -15.78 27.77
CA ALA A 166 29.66 -17.10 27.14
C ALA A 166 30.66 -17.02 25.98
N LYS A 167 31.37 -18.11 25.68
CA LYS A 167 32.23 -18.19 24.49
C LYS A 167 31.75 -19.29 23.56
N ILE A 168 31.98 -19.06 22.27
CA ILE A 168 31.73 -20.09 21.26
C ILE A 168 32.81 -21.15 21.37
N ALA A 169 32.47 -22.37 21.76
CA ALA A 169 33.38 -23.52 21.78
C ALA A 169 33.55 -24.14 20.39
N ALA A 170 32.46 -24.23 19.63
CA ALA A 170 32.45 -24.68 18.24
C ALA A 170 31.28 -24.05 17.48
N TYR A 171 31.34 -24.04 16.16
CA TYR A 171 30.24 -23.57 15.33
C TYR A 171 30.08 -24.43 14.06
N ASP A 172 28.89 -24.34 13.48
CA ASP A 172 28.54 -24.91 12.18
C ASP A 172 27.84 -23.81 11.38
N ALA A 173 28.56 -23.17 10.47
CA ALA A 173 28.07 -22.06 9.65
C ALA A 173 26.93 -22.47 8.72
N VAL A 174 26.96 -23.72 8.22
CA VAL A 174 25.97 -24.26 7.29
C VAL A 174 24.63 -24.44 7.99
N ASN A 175 24.64 -25.01 9.20
CA ASN A 175 23.44 -25.21 10.00
C ASN A 175 23.11 -24.02 10.92
N ARG A 176 23.94 -22.95 10.90
CA ARG A 176 23.82 -21.74 11.73
C ARG A 176 23.73 -22.05 13.22
N ARG A 177 24.63 -22.91 13.67
CA ARG A 177 24.63 -23.43 15.04
C ARG A 177 25.92 -23.06 15.74
N ILE A 178 25.81 -22.78 17.03
CA ILE A 178 26.96 -22.64 17.94
C ILE A 178 26.82 -23.62 19.10
N ASP A 179 27.97 -24.13 19.55
CA ASP A 179 28.12 -24.83 20.81
C ASP A 179 28.86 -23.88 21.78
N LEU A 180 28.33 -23.73 22.99
CA LEU A 180 28.82 -22.86 24.06
C LEU A 180 29.92 -23.56 24.87
N ASP A 181 30.84 -22.78 25.42
CA ASP A 181 31.86 -23.26 26.36
C ASP A 181 31.30 -23.60 27.74
N GLN A 182 30.18 -22.99 28.11
CA GLN A 182 29.44 -23.23 29.35
C GLN A 182 27.96 -23.48 29.07
N PRO A 183 27.29 -24.32 29.89
CA PRO A 183 25.87 -24.61 29.75
C PRO A 183 24.99 -23.37 30.06
N LEU A 184 23.84 -23.29 29.40
CA LEU A 184 22.88 -22.19 29.62
C LEU A 184 22.38 -22.15 31.09
N PRO A 185 22.45 -21.00 31.78
CA PRO A 185 21.94 -20.87 33.15
C PRO A 185 20.40 -20.88 33.23
N ALA A 186 19.71 -20.57 32.12
CA ALA A 186 18.26 -20.59 32.00
C ALA A 186 17.83 -20.90 30.55
N GLU A 187 16.56 -21.25 30.36
CA GLU A 187 16.02 -21.55 29.03
C GLU A 187 16.00 -20.32 28.11
N VAL A 188 16.14 -20.59 26.81
CA VAL A 188 15.94 -19.62 25.73
C VAL A 188 14.78 -20.05 24.85
N ARG A 189 14.00 -19.08 24.37
CA ARG A 189 12.79 -19.31 23.58
C ARG A 189 12.79 -18.47 22.31
N ALA A 190 12.63 -19.12 21.18
CA ALA A 190 12.53 -18.47 19.87
C ALA A 190 11.27 -17.59 19.77
N ALA A 191 10.14 -18.06 20.31
CA ALA A 191 8.87 -17.31 20.28
C ALA A 191 8.90 -16.02 21.10
N ARG A 192 9.76 -15.97 22.14
CA ARG A 192 10.00 -14.76 22.95
C ARG A 192 10.91 -13.75 22.24
N GLY A 193 11.57 -14.16 21.16
CA GLY A 193 12.49 -13.33 20.40
C GLY A 193 13.88 -13.23 21.04
N ASP A 194 14.28 -14.21 21.84
CA ASP A 194 15.60 -14.25 22.46
C ASP A 194 16.70 -14.22 21.40
N TYR A 195 17.84 -13.61 21.72
CA TYR A 195 18.92 -13.37 20.76
C TYR A 195 20.30 -13.46 21.40
N VAL A 196 21.29 -13.73 20.54
CA VAL A 196 22.71 -13.62 20.84
C VAL A 196 23.21 -12.28 20.35
N GLN A 197 23.98 -11.57 21.17
CA GLN A 197 24.68 -10.36 20.77
C GLN A 197 26.19 -10.51 20.97
N VAL A 198 26.96 -9.87 20.09
CA VAL A 198 28.42 -9.82 20.16
C VAL A 198 28.84 -8.40 20.47
N GLY A 199 29.53 -8.23 21.60
CA GLY A 199 29.94 -6.92 22.10
C GLY A 199 28.75 -6.02 22.47
N ASP A 200 29.07 -4.76 22.78
CA ASP A 200 28.07 -3.75 23.09
C ASP A 200 27.47 -3.16 21.81
N ARG A 201 26.20 -2.74 21.89
CA ARG A 201 25.52 -2.02 20.81
C ARG A 201 25.85 -0.54 20.88
N ASP A 202 26.23 0.05 19.75
CA ASP A 202 26.38 1.49 19.61
C ASP A 202 25.00 2.10 19.34
N THR A 203 24.61 3.07 20.17
CA THR A 203 23.32 3.75 20.06
C THR A 203 23.34 4.95 19.12
N THR A 204 24.48 5.27 18.50
CA THR A 204 24.59 6.31 17.48
C THR A 204 23.72 5.95 16.29
N GLU A 205 22.76 6.81 15.95
CA GLU A 205 21.77 6.54 14.90
C GLU A 205 22.43 6.46 13.52
N THR A 206 22.24 5.34 12.83
CA THR A 206 22.84 5.08 11.50
C THR A 206 21.80 4.88 10.41
N LEU A 207 20.60 4.41 10.76
CA LEU A 207 19.52 4.19 9.79
C LEU A 207 18.19 4.57 10.43
N LYS A 208 17.58 5.64 9.93
CA LYS A 208 16.30 6.16 10.43
C LYS A 208 15.15 5.64 9.58
N PHE A 209 14.05 5.33 10.22
CA PHE A 209 12.80 4.92 9.60
C PHE A 209 11.70 5.90 9.96
N SER A 210 10.80 6.16 9.01
CA SER A 210 9.58 6.93 9.22
C SER A 210 8.38 6.19 8.65
N ALA A 211 7.24 6.29 9.31
CA ALA A 211 5.98 5.81 8.76
C ALA A 211 5.66 6.58 7.47
N THR A 212 5.01 5.92 6.50
CA THR A 212 4.71 6.53 5.18
C THR A 212 3.76 7.71 5.22
N SER A 213 3.04 7.89 6.32
CA SER A 213 2.09 8.99 6.50
C SER A 213 1.98 9.35 7.98
N PRO A 214 1.61 10.60 8.30
CA PRO A 214 1.35 11.02 9.68
C PRO A 214 0.28 10.19 10.38
N GLY A 215 0.40 10.13 11.72
CA GLY A 215 -0.60 9.57 12.62
C GLY A 215 -0.06 8.52 13.59
N ALA A 216 -0.83 8.24 14.66
CA ALA A 216 -0.44 7.32 15.72
C ALA A 216 -0.34 5.87 15.26
N TRP A 217 -0.95 5.52 14.11
CA TRP A 217 -0.82 4.20 13.48
C TRP A 217 0.64 3.78 13.29
N GLY A 218 1.54 4.74 13.04
CA GLY A 218 2.97 4.48 12.84
C GLY A 218 3.64 3.83 14.06
N LYS A 219 3.09 4.02 15.27
CA LYS A 219 3.60 3.40 16.51
C LYS A 219 3.36 1.89 16.55
N GLY A 220 2.42 1.39 15.75
CA GLY A 220 2.20 -0.04 15.54
C GLY A 220 3.17 -0.66 14.53
N VAL A 221 4.06 0.14 13.92
CA VAL A 221 5.05 -0.34 12.94
C VAL A 221 6.34 -0.74 13.64
N GLN A 222 6.83 -1.91 13.26
CA GLN A 222 8.11 -2.43 13.72
C GLN A 222 8.96 -2.86 12.54
N VAL A 223 10.24 -2.53 12.60
CA VAL A 223 11.21 -2.77 11.54
C VAL A 223 12.35 -3.63 12.07
N ARG A 224 12.80 -4.58 11.26
CA ARG A 224 14.01 -5.36 11.51
C ARG A 224 14.86 -5.35 10.26
N VAL A 225 16.12 -5.00 10.40
CA VAL A 225 17.13 -5.19 9.36
C VAL A 225 18.06 -6.29 9.86
N SER A 226 18.28 -7.32 9.05
CA SER A 226 19.12 -8.46 9.41
C SER A 226 20.06 -8.81 8.27
N PRO A 227 21.28 -9.28 8.56
CA PRO A 227 22.18 -9.75 7.52
C PRO A 227 21.62 -11.05 6.92
N MET A 228 21.84 -11.24 5.63
CA MET A 228 21.48 -12.44 4.91
C MET A 228 22.56 -12.82 3.90
N VAL A 229 22.60 -14.10 3.56
CA VAL A 229 23.43 -14.59 2.46
C VAL A 229 22.68 -14.36 1.15
N GLY A 230 23.18 -13.45 0.31
CA GLY A 230 22.64 -13.20 -1.03
C GLY A 230 23.07 -14.27 -2.03
N ALA A 231 24.30 -14.78 -1.90
CA ALA A 231 24.80 -15.89 -2.70
C ALA A 231 25.86 -16.69 -1.94
N THR A 232 25.87 -18.00 -2.14
CA THR A 232 26.97 -18.88 -1.75
C THR A 232 27.77 -19.23 -2.99
N LEU A 233 29.05 -18.88 -3.00
CA LEU A 233 29.95 -19.05 -4.13
C LEU A 233 31.03 -20.09 -3.80
N PRO A 234 31.30 -21.05 -4.70
CA PRO A 234 32.38 -22.00 -4.51
C PRO A 234 33.74 -21.32 -4.69
N VAL A 235 34.67 -21.63 -3.81
CA VAL A 235 36.07 -21.29 -3.98
C VAL A 235 36.70 -22.28 -4.97
N LEU A 236 37.44 -21.79 -5.96
CA LEU A 236 38.10 -22.62 -6.96
C LEU A 236 39.53 -22.92 -6.51
N ALA A 237 40.00 -24.13 -6.83
CA ALA A 237 41.37 -24.52 -6.56
C ALA A 237 42.38 -23.68 -7.35
N ASP A 238 43.57 -23.50 -6.78
CA ASP A 238 44.71 -22.94 -7.49
C ASP A 238 45.06 -23.84 -8.70
N PRO A 239 45.12 -23.30 -9.93
CA PRO A 239 45.45 -24.08 -11.12
C PRO A 239 46.86 -24.68 -11.10
N GLN A 240 47.76 -24.26 -10.21
CA GLN A 240 49.09 -24.85 -10.05
C GLN A 240 49.13 -26.09 -9.14
N GLN A 241 48.02 -26.44 -8.48
CA GLN A 241 47.93 -27.59 -7.59
C GLN A 241 47.87 -28.93 -8.36
N LEU A 242 48.40 -29.98 -7.72
CA LEU A 242 48.37 -31.35 -8.25
C LEU A 242 46.93 -31.83 -8.54
N GLU A 243 46.81 -32.76 -9.49
CA GLU A 243 45.53 -33.38 -9.85
C GLU A 243 44.85 -34.05 -8.65
N GLN A 244 43.51 -34.09 -8.68
CA GLN A 244 42.72 -34.74 -7.65
C GLN A 244 42.98 -36.25 -7.65
N PHE A 245 43.04 -36.86 -6.47
CA PHE A 245 43.00 -38.31 -6.31
C PHE A 245 41.86 -38.70 -5.36
N VAL A 246 41.37 -39.93 -5.54
CA VAL A 246 40.47 -40.60 -4.60
C VAL A 246 41.06 -41.97 -4.28
N THR A 247 41.22 -42.25 -3.00
CA THR A 247 41.70 -43.53 -2.46
C THR A 247 40.81 -43.94 -1.29
N ARG A 248 41.18 -45.00 -0.56
CA ARG A 248 40.45 -45.55 0.57
C ARG A 248 41.40 -45.97 1.68
N LEU A 249 40.90 -46.00 2.92
CA LEU A 249 41.64 -46.54 4.06
C LEU A 249 41.99 -48.02 3.82
N ALA A 250 43.28 -48.35 3.90
CA ALA A 250 43.78 -49.71 3.69
C ALA A 250 43.49 -50.63 4.90
N ALA A 251 43.30 -50.05 6.08
CA ALA A 251 42.97 -50.72 7.32
C ALA A 251 42.03 -49.87 8.19
N LYS A 252 41.48 -50.47 9.25
CA LYS A 252 40.72 -49.75 10.27
C LYS A 252 41.64 -48.77 11.00
N ALA A 253 41.16 -47.55 11.22
CA ALA A 253 41.83 -46.52 12.00
C ALA A 253 41.14 -46.36 13.37
N ASP A 254 41.90 -46.46 14.45
CA ASP A 254 41.39 -46.20 15.80
C ASP A 254 41.11 -44.71 16.00
N LYS A 255 40.29 -44.39 17.01
CA LYS A 255 39.96 -43.01 17.36
C LYS A 255 41.24 -42.23 17.72
N ASP A 256 41.36 -41.02 17.19
CA ASP A 256 42.49 -40.10 17.44
C ASP A 256 43.88 -40.70 17.13
N SER A 257 43.95 -41.66 16.20
CA SER A 257 45.22 -42.24 15.73
C SER A 257 46.11 -41.19 15.05
N PRO A 258 47.43 -41.16 15.30
CA PRO A 258 48.32 -40.17 14.70
C PRO A 258 48.60 -40.41 13.21
N THR A 259 48.35 -41.62 12.72
CA THR A 259 48.61 -42.03 11.34
C THR A 259 47.53 -42.95 10.81
N VAL A 260 47.24 -42.87 9.51
CA VAL A 260 46.36 -43.80 8.80
C VAL A 260 47.02 -44.33 7.53
N GLU A 261 46.75 -45.58 7.19
CA GLU A 261 47.22 -46.18 5.93
C GLU A 261 46.13 -46.06 4.86
N VAL A 262 46.51 -45.57 3.68
CA VAL A 262 45.63 -45.55 2.50
C VAL A 262 46.23 -46.38 1.37
N VAL A 263 45.38 -46.86 0.46
CA VAL A 263 45.83 -47.58 -0.74
C VAL A 263 46.59 -46.60 -1.66
N GLU A 264 47.72 -47.05 -2.20
CA GLU A 264 48.50 -46.26 -3.16
C GLU A 264 47.69 -45.99 -4.44
N VAL A 265 47.70 -44.73 -4.90
CA VAL A 265 47.03 -44.29 -6.12
C VAL A 265 47.88 -43.27 -6.86
N ALA A 266 47.72 -43.20 -8.19
CA ALA A 266 48.37 -42.18 -9.00
C ALA A 266 47.99 -40.77 -8.50
N GLY A 267 48.98 -39.88 -8.41
CA GLY A 267 48.80 -38.51 -7.91
C GLY A 267 48.92 -38.35 -6.39
N LEU A 268 49.01 -39.42 -5.59
CA LEU A 268 49.37 -39.35 -4.17
C LEU A 268 50.90 -39.42 -4.01
N VAL A 269 51.53 -38.26 -3.85
CA VAL A 269 53.00 -38.12 -3.69
C VAL A 269 53.35 -37.76 -2.24
N ALA A 270 54.58 -38.09 -1.82
CA ALA A 270 55.07 -37.76 -0.49
C ALA A 270 55.14 -36.24 -0.27
N GLY A 271 54.74 -35.77 0.91
CA GLY A 271 54.71 -34.36 1.27
C GLY A 271 53.46 -33.93 2.04
N ALA A 272 53.45 -32.67 2.46
CA ALA A 272 52.30 -32.08 3.15
C ALA A 272 51.13 -31.83 2.19
N GLY A 273 49.90 -32.05 2.64
CA GLY A 273 48.70 -31.78 1.87
C GLY A 273 47.43 -31.89 2.70
N TRP A 274 46.30 -31.68 2.05
CA TRP A 274 44.99 -31.77 2.66
C TRP A 274 44.21 -32.95 2.08
N VAL A 275 43.59 -33.73 2.97
CA VAL A 275 42.73 -34.84 2.58
C VAL A 275 41.40 -34.73 3.32
N GLN A 276 40.33 -35.12 2.64
CA GLN A 276 39.04 -35.29 3.27
C GLN A 276 38.80 -36.76 3.57
N ILE A 277 38.48 -37.05 4.83
CA ILE A 277 38.13 -38.38 5.33
C ILE A 277 36.77 -38.27 6.02
N GLY A 278 35.75 -38.92 5.44
CA GLY A 278 34.36 -38.71 5.85
C GLY A 278 33.92 -37.24 5.67
N PRO A 279 33.27 -36.63 6.68
CA PRO A 279 32.76 -35.25 6.57
C PRO A 279 33.80 -34.17 6.87
N ARG A 280 35.02 -34.52 7.31
CA ARG A 280 36.03 -33.57 7.79
C ARG A 280 37.27 -33.56 6.90
N VAL A 281 37.89 -32.40 6.80
CA VAL A 281 39.16 -32.18 6.10
C VAL A 281 40.29 -32.14 7.12
N PHE A 282 41.41 -32.78 6.79
CA PHE A 282 42.56 -32.94 7.66
C PHE A 282 43.84 -32.54 6.93
N LYS A 283 44.72 -31.85 7.63
CA LYS A 283 46.09 -31.62 7.20
C LYS A 283 46.88 -32.89 7.49
N VAL A 284 47.57 -33.41 6.48
CA VAL A 284 48.35 -34.65 6.57
C VAL A 284 49.71 -34.49 5.89
N THR A 285 50.69 -35.24 6.36
CA THR A 285 51.94 -35.48 5.64
C THR A 285 51.92 -36.89 5.10
N ALA A 286 51.91 -37.04 3.77
CA ALA A 286 52.00 -38.32 3.10
C ALA A 286 53.45 -38.81 3.08
N GLY A 287 53.68 -40.04 3.55
CA GLY A 287 54.97 -40.73 3.44
C GLY A 287 55.24 -41.25 2.04
N THR A 288 56.43 -41.82 1.82
CA THR A 288 56.76 -42.52 0.58
C THR A 288 55.93 -43.80 0.46
N PRO A 289 55.39 -44.13 -0.73
CA PRO A 289 54.67 -45.39 -0.91
C PRO A 289 55.53 -46.61 -0.57
N ALA A 290 54.95 -47.55 0.19
CA ALA A 290 55.57 -48.81 0.57
C ALA A 290 54.52 -49.92 0.55
N GLU A 291 54.82 -51.04 -0.10
CA GLU A 291 53.93 -52.23 -0.19
C GLU A 291 52.50 -51.92 -0.70
N GLY A 292 52.36 -50.99 -1.66
CA GLY A 292 51.05 -50.62 -2.22
C GLY A 292 50.19 -49.76 -1.28
N LYS A 293 50.80 -49.19 -0.23
CA LYS A 293 50.15 -48.32 0.74
C LYS A 293 50.94 -47.03 0.94
N VAL A 294 50.24 -45.99 1.39
CA VAL A 294 50.83 -44.71 1.80
C VAL A 294 50.37 -44.41 3.22
N THR A 295 51.30 -44.11 4.11
CA THR A 295 51.00 -43.64 5.47
C THR A 295 50.74 -42.13 5.42
N LEU A 296 49.57 -41.71 5.89
CA LEU A 296 49.23 -40.31 6.13
C LEU A 296 49.40 -40.01 7.62
N THR A 297 50.26 -39.06 7.94
CA THR A 297 50.50 -38.61 9.32
C THR A 297 49.74 -37.33 9.59
N PHE A 298 48.91 -37.28 10.64
CA PHE A 298 48.21 -36.07 11.06
C PHE A 298 49.09 -35.17 11.93
N ASP A 299 48.74 -33.88 11.99
CA ASP A 299 49.36 -32.95 12.93
C ASP A 299 49.07 -33.36 14.39
N GLN A 300 50.02 -33.07 15.29
CA GLN A 300 49.89 -33.41 16.71
C GLN A 300 48.60 -32.84 17.32
N GLY A 301 47.85 -33.69 18.03
CA GLY A 301 46.59 -33.30 18.69
C GLY A 301 45.35 -33.33 17.80
N THR A 302 45.47 -33.77 16.54
CA THR A 302 44.31 -33.97 15.64
C THR A 302 43.34 -34.98 16.23
N LYS A 303 42.07 -34.58 16.42
CA LYS A 303 41.01 -35.46 16.89
C LYS A 303 40.12 -35.95 15.74
N HIS A 304 39.89 -37.26 15.67
CA HIS A 304 39.00 -37.87 14.69
C HIS A 304 38.33 -39.13 15.26
N ALA A 305 37.15 -39.46 14.72
CA ALA A 305 36.45 -40.69 15.09
C ALA A 305 37.21 -41.93 14.59
N ALA A 306 36.91 -43.10 15.16
CA ALA A 306 37.38 -44.36 14.58
C ALA A 306 36.75 -44.55 13.19
N TRP A 307 37.53 -45.07 12.24
CA TRP A 307 37.10 -45.28 10.87
C TRP A 307 37.34 -46.72 10.44
N ASP A 308 36.37 -47.29 9.73
CA ASP A 308 36.49 -48.62 9.17
C ASP A 308 37.33 -48.64 7.89
N LYS A 309 37.84 -49.83 7.57
CA LYS A 309 38.53 -50.10 6.30
C LYS A 309 37.63 -49.70 5.12
N ASP A 310 38.25 -49.30 4.01
CA ASP A 310 37.61 -48.90 2.76
C ASP A 310 36.86 -47.56 2.79
N LEU A 311 36.92 -46.80 3.89
CA LEU A 311 36.42 -45.42 3.94
C LEU A 311 37.17 -44.54 2.93
N THR A 312 36.42 -43.76 2.15
CA THR A 312 36.97 -42.91 1.09
C THR A 312 37.84 -41.78 1.65
N VAL A 313 39.01 -41.60 1.04
CA VAL A 313 39.94 -40.50 1.28
C VAL A 313 40.16 -39.77 -0.03
N ARG A 314 39.91 -38.47 -0.08
CA ARG A 314 40.13 -37.67 -1.31
C ARG A 314 41.07 -36.50 -1.06
N ARG A 315 41.87 -36.13 -2.06
CA ARG A 315 42.66 -34.89 -2.01
C ARG A 315 41.73 -33.68 -1.94
N VAL A 316 42.10 -32.71 -1.11
CA VAL A 316 41.53 -31.36 -1.12
C VAL A 316 42.64 -30.40 -1.54
N ARG A 317 42.38 -29.58 -2.55
CA ARG A 317 43.37 -28.62 -3.07
C ARG A 317 43.25 -27.29 -2.34
N THR A 318 44.38 -26.62 -2.16
CA THR A 318 44.39 -25.23 -1.70
C THR A 318 43.91 -24.31 -2.82
N ALA A 319 43.19 -23.26 -2.42
CA ALA A 319 42.66 -22.25 -3.32
C ALA A 319 43.64 -21.07 -3.51
N ASN A 320 44.50 -20.82 -2.52
CA ASN A 320 45.56 -19.83 -2.59
C ASN A 320 46.94 -20.46 -2.30
N PRO A 321 47.99 -20.03 -3.01
CA PRO A 321 49.37 -20.37 -2.66
C PRO A 321 49.84 -19.54 -1.44
N PRO A 322 50.89 -19.98 -0.72
CA PRO A 322 51.52 -19.18 0.33
C PRO A 322 51.99 -17.83 -0.20
N ASN A 323 51.69 -16.72 0.51
CA ASN A 323 51.93 -15.33 0.09
C ASN A 323 51.02 -14.78 -1.02
N SER A 324 49.82 -15.35 -1.21
CA SER A 324 48.84 -14.76 -2.13
C SER A 324 48.38 -13.39 -1.59
N GLU A 325 48.78 -12.31 -2.26
CA GLU A 325 48.71 -10.95 -1.69
C GLU A 325 47.29 -10.57 -1.23
N ASN A 326 46.26 -10.75 -2.06
CA ASN A 326 44.84 -10.42 -1.76
C ASN A 326 43.81 -11.12 -2.69
N THR A 327 44.16 -12.18 -3.43
CA THR A 327 43.31 -12.72 -4.52
C THR A 327 42.84 -14.16 -4.31
N LEU A 328 41.61 -14.45 -4.75
CA LEU A 328 41.07 -15.82 -4.87
C LEU A 328 40.33 -16.00 -6.20
N ARG A 329 40.32 -17.24 -6.69
CA ARG A 329 39.43 -17.66 -7.77
C ARG A 329 38.09 -18.12 -7.22
N ILE A 330 37.00 -17.51 -7.68
CA ILE A 330 35.64 -17.75 -7.19
C ILE A 330 34.73 -18.12 -8.36
N GLY A 331 34.07 -19.27 -8.25
CA GLY A 331 33.09 -19.69 -9.25
C GLY A 331 31.84 -18.81 -9.17
N GLY A 332 31.38 -18.29 -10.31
CA GLY A 332 30.22 -17.39 -10.35
C GLY A 332 30.50 -15.98 -9.81
N ALA A 333 31.77 -15.53 -9.86
CA ALA A 333 32.18 -14.19 -9.41
C ALA A 333 31.42 -13.03 -10.08
N SER A 334 30.75 -13.25 -11.22
CA SER A 334 29.84 -12.26 -11.84
C SER A 334 28.68 -11.81 -10.96
N ARG A 335 28.38 -12.54 -9.87
CA ARG A 335 27.39 -12.12 -8.85
C ARG A 335 27.95 -11.13 -7.84
N LEU A 336 29.27 -11.03 -7.72
CA LEU A 336 29.95 -10.06 -6.87
C LEU A 336 30.05 -8.71 -7.57
N TYR A 337 30.23 -7.67 -6.78
CA TYR A 337 30.40 -6.30 -7.26
C TYR A 337 31.47 -5.60 -6.43
N VAL A 338 32.07 -4.54 -6.98
CA VAL A 338 33.06 -3.73 -6.27
C VAL A 338 32.43 -3.13 -5.01
N GLY A 339 33.09 -3.32 -3.87
CA GLY A 339 32.61 -2.94 -2.54
C GLY A 339 31.71 -3.97 -1.86
N ALA A 340 31.42 -5.12 -2.49
CA ALA A 340 30.64 -6.18 -1.86
C ALA A 340 31.37 -6.72 -0.62
N VAL A 341 30.63 -6.88 0.47
CA VAL A 341 31.12 -7.53 1.69
C VAL A 341 30.85 -9.02 1.60
N VAL A 342 31.86 -9.84 1.83
CA VAL A 342 31.77 -11.29 1.78
C VAL A 342 32.31 -11.90 3.07
N GLN A 343 31.80 -13.07 3.44
CA GLN A 343 32.33 -13.85 4.55
C GLN A 343 32.89 -15.16 4.01
N LEU A 344 34.15 -15.44 4.34
CA LEU A 344 34.84 -16.68 4.03
C LEU A 344 34.90 -17.56 5.27
N ASP A 345 34.40 -18.79 5.14
CA ASP A 345 34.42 -19.81 6.18
C ASP A 345 35.55 -20.81 5.92
N ASN A 346 36.55 -20.84 6.82
CA ASN A 346 37.66 -21.80 6.79
C ASN A 346 37.56 -22.87 7.90
N ALA A 347 36.33 -23.15 8.34
CA ALA A 347 35.95 -24.11 9.39
C ALA A 347 36.37 -23.75 10.84
N ASN A 348 37.40 -22.92 11.04
CA ASN A 348 37.86 -22.49 12.37
C ASN A 348 37.64 -21.01 12.62
N LYS A 349 37.63 -20.20 11.57
CA LYS A 349 37.39 -18.76 11.60
C LYS A 349 36.48 -18.32 10.48
N LEU A 350 35.65 -17.35 10.79
CA LEU A 350 34.82 -16.63 9.83
C LEU A 350 35.50 -15.30 9.54
N ASN A 351 35.98 -15.12 8.31
CA ASN A 351 36.72 -13.94 7.90
C ASN A 351 35.83 -13.06 7.03
N VAL A 352 35.71 -11.78 7.38
CA VAL A 352 34.99 -10.80 6.57
C VAL A 352 36.00 -10.10 5.65
N LEU A 353 35.70 -10.08 4.35
CA LEU A 353 36.52 -9.48 3.30
C LEU A 353 35.66 -8.52 2.46
N ARG A 354 36.28 -7.51 1.85
CA ARG A 354 35.61 -6.60 0.91
C ARG A 354 36.19 -6.76 -0.49
N VAL A 355 35.32 -6.89 -1.48
CA VAL A 355 35.72 -7.01 -2.89
C VAL A 355 36.23 -5.66 -3.41
N GLN A 356 37.49 -5.61 -3.84
CA GLN A 356 38.08 -4.45 -4.52
C GLN A 356 37.90 -4.52 -6.05
N SER A 357 38.04 -5.70 -6.64
CA SER A 357 37.84 -5.89 -8.07
C SER A 357 37.42 -7.32 -8.41
N VAL A 358 36.74 -7.48 -9.55
CA VAL A 358 36.34 -8.78 -10.10
C VAL A 358 36.75 -8.81 -11.58
N GLN A 359 37.59 -9.77 -11.94
CA GLN A 359 38.03 -10.02 -13.31
C GLN A 359 37.82 -11.50 -13.65
N LEU A 360 36.81 -11.79 -14.47
CA LEU A 360 36.35 -13.15 -14.76
C LEU A 360 36.03 -13.93 -13.48
N ASP A 361 36.87 -14.89 -13.10
CA ASP A 361 36.78 -15.68 -11.88
C ASP A 361 37.76 -15.23 -10.79
N VAL A 362 38.67 -14.29 -11.07
CA VAL A 362 39.62 -13.77 -10.09
C VAL A 362 39.01 -12.58 -9.35
N VAL A 363 38.95 -12.67 -8.02
CA VAL A 363 38.44 -11.64 -7.12
C VAL A 363 39.60 -11.13 -6.28
N THR A 364 39.76 -9.81 -6.23
CA THR A 364 40.74 -9.14 -5.35
C THR A 364 40.03 -8.56 -4.14
N PHE A 365 40.54 -8.81 -2.94
CA PHE A 365 40.01 -8.31 -1.68
C PHE A 365 40.82 -7.15 -1.11
N ASP A 366 40.28 -6.50 -0.08
CA ASP A 366 40.89 -5.38 0.61
C ASP A 366 41.99 -5.75 1.60
N VAL A 367 41.97 -6.99 2.09
CA VAL A 367 42.95 -7.54 3.01
C VAL A 367 43.44 -8.91 2.54
N PRO A 368 44.63 -9.36 3.02
CA PRO A 368 45.18 -10.64 2.62
C PRO A 368 44.24 -11.78 2.99
N VAL A 369 44.06 -12.69 2.04
CA VAL A 369 43.26 -13.89 2.23
C VAL A 369 44.04 -14.87 3.10
N PRO A 370 43.43 -15.56 4.08
CA PRO A 370 44.13 -16.54 4.92
C PRO A 370 44.89 -17.60 4.11
N ASP A 371 46.11 -17.98 4.50
CA ASP A 371 46.98 -18.90 3.71
C ASP A 371 46.45 -20.35 3.55
N ASP A 372 45.43 -20.76 4.31
CA ASP A 372 44.89 -22.12 4.37
C ASP A 372 43.46 -22.23 3.77
N VAL A 373 43.15 -21.52 2.68
CA VAL A 373 41.82 -21.63 2.04
C VAL A 373 41.78 -22.82 1.10
N LEU A 374 40.71 -23.61 1.17
CA LEU A 374 40.53 -24.85 0.44
C LEU A 374 39.39 -24.75 -0.59
N GLU A 375 39.42 -25.58 -1.63
CA GLU A 375 38.34 -25.65 -2.64
C GLU A 375 36.98 -26.11 -2.07
N THR A 376 36.99 -26.71 -0.88
CA THR A 376 35.79 -27.09 -0.13
C THR A 376 35.14 -25.90 0.57
N ASP A 377 35.87 -24.81 0.75
CA ASP A 377 35.40 -23.63 1.46
C ASP A 377 34.37 -22.86 0.62
N ARG A 378 33.63 -22.00 1.30
CA ARG A 378 32.53 -21.25 0.70
C ARG A 378 32.67 -19.78 1.00
N LEU A 379 32.44 -18.99 -0.04
CA LEU A 379 32.36 -17.54 0.06
C LEU A 379 30.88 -17.14 0.09
N TYR A 380 30.47 -16.43 1.13
CA TYR A 380 29.10 -15.96 1.30
C TYR A 380 29.04 -14.47 0.98
N LEU A 381 28.28 -14.08 -0.04
CA LEU A 381 27.94 -12.68 -0.30
C LEU A 381 26.98 -12.20 0.78
N ILE A 382 27.38 -11.18 1.53
CA ILE A 382 26.60 -10.61 2.61
C ILE A 382 25.75 -9.45 2.09
N GLU A 383 24.46 -9.58 2.27
CA GLU A 383 23.46 -8.56 1.95
C GLU A 383 22.52 -8.38 3.15
N ALA A 384 21.54 -7.50 3.04
CA ALA A 384 20.56 -7.22 4.06
C ALA A 384 19.18 -7.70 3.65
N ARG A 385 18.41 -8.08 4.67
CA ARG A 385 16.97 -8.23 4.60
C ARG A 385 16.33 -7.16 5.48
N ALA A 386 15.35 -6.44 4.96
CA ALA A 386 14.48 -5.58 5.73
C ALA A 386 13.11 -6.24 5.87
N GLU A 387 12.63 -6.38 7.09
CA GLU A 387 11.30 -6.87 7.41
C GLU A 387 10.56 -5.77 8.16
N VAL A 388 9.32 -5.51 7.75
CA VAL A 388 8.47 -4.47 8.33
C VAL A 388 7.17 -5.14 8.71
N ARG A 389 6.77 -5.05 9.97
CA ARG A 389 5.48 -5.53 10.45
C ARG A 389 4.66 -4.36 10.97
N PHE A 390 3.37 -4.36 10.67
CA PHE A 390 2.41 -3.41 11.22
C PHE A 390 1.29 -4.21 11.87
N THR A 391 1.01 -3.91 13.13
CA THR A 391 -0.15 -4.45 13.84
C THR A 391 -1.16 -3.33 14.00
N ASP A 392 -2.36 -3.54 13.45
CA ASP A 392 -3.44 -2.58 13.56
C ASP A 392 -4.07 -2.57 14.97
N PRO A 393 -4.86 -1.55 15.32
CA PRO A 393 -5.56 -1.52 16.62
C PRO A 393 -6.52 -2.70 16.85
N GLY A 394 -6.95 -3.39 15.78
CA GLY A 394 -7.78 -4.59 15.85
C GLY A 394 -6.99 -5.89 16.06
N GLY A 395 -5.65 -5.82 16.15
CA GLY A 395 -4.76 -6.96 16.36
C GLY A 395 -4.34 -7.70 15.09
N THR A 396 -4.73 -7.24 13.90
CA THR A 396 -4.32 -7.84 12.63
C THR A 396 -2.91 -7.39 12.28
N THR A 397 -2.02 -8.34 11.99
CA THR A 397 -0.63 -8.05 11.60
C THR A 397 -0.40 -8.25 10.11
N VAL A 398 0.18 -7.25 9.45
CA VAL A 398 0.68 -7.31 8.06
C VAL A 398 2.20 -7.27 8.08
N THR A 399 2.86 -8.07 7.24
CA THR A 399 4.33 -8.08 7.13
C THR A 399 4.78 -7.89 5.68
N GLU A 400 5.72 -6.97 5.47
CA GLU A 400 6.46 -6.78 4.24
C GLU A 400 7.90 -7.29 4.43
N SER A 401 8.43 -8.04 3.45
CA SER A 401 9.79 -8.57 3.51
C SER A 401 10.54 -8.26 2.22
N PHE A 402 11.74 -7.72 2.36
CA PHE A 402 12.60 -7.28 1.27
C PHE A 402 13.99 -7.87 1.46
N GLY A 403 14.39 -8.80 0.58
CA GLY A 403 15.72 -9.44 0.61
C GLY A 403 16.65 -8.93 -0.49
N ASN A 404 17.90 -9.41 -0.43
CA ASN A 404 18.98 -9.09 -1.38
C ASN A 404 19.22 -7.58 -1.49
N LEU A 405 19.30 -6.91 -0.34
CA LEU A 405 19.47 -5.47 -0.25
C LEU A 405 20.91 -5.11 0.10
N ARG A 406 21.43 -4.04 -0.49
CA ARG A 406 22.71 -3.45 -0.09
C ARG A 406 22.48 -2.48 1.07
N LEU A 407 23.33 -2.51 2.09
CA LEU A 407 23.24 -1.56 3.19
C LEU A 407 23.66 -0.14 2.76
N THR A 408 24.71 -0.04 1.96
CA THR A 408 25.34 1.21 1.52
C THR A 408 25.29 1.36 0.00
N GLY A 409 25.57 2.58 -0.48
CA GLY A 409 25.55 2.95 -1.91
C GLY A 409 24.31 3.74 -2.33
N THR A 410 24.16 3.98 -3.63
CA THR A 410 23.07 4.81 -4.21
C THR A 410 22.18 4.07 -5.21
N GLY A 411 22.39 2.76 -5.39
CA GLY A 411 21.63 1.95 -6.34
C GLY A 411 20.21 1.59 -5.88
N PRO A 412 19.35 1.10 -6.79
CA PRO A 412 17.97 0.70 -6.48
C PRO A 412 17.87 -0.52 -5.56
N SER A 413 18.95 -1.30 -5.45
CA SER A 413 19.06 -2.46 -4.56
C SER A 413 19.45 -2.09 -3.13
N THR A 414 19.61 -0.81 -2.80
CA THR A 414 19.91 -0.39 -1.42
C THR A 414 18.68 -0.49 -0.53
N VAL A 415 18.86 -0.66 0.79
CA VAL A 415 17.75 -0.70 1.75
C VAL A 415 16.86 0.54 1.63
N VAL A 416 17.48 1.72 1.54
CA VAL A 416 16.78 3.01 1.41
C VAL A 416 15.95 3.06 0.11
N ALA A 417 16.57 2.82 -1.05
CA ALA A 417 15.87 2.90 -2.33
C ALA A 417 14.78 1.82 -2.47
N ALA A 418 15.07 0.60 -1.99
CA ALA A 418 14.13 -0.51 -2.00
C ALA A 418 12.85 -0.22 -1.22
N LEU A 419 12.99 0.32 0.01
CA LEU A 419 11.84 0.66 0.86
C LEU A 419 11.09 1.88 0.32
N ALA A 420 11.81 2.88 -0.19
CA ALA A 420 11.18 4.04 -0.81
C ALA A 420 10.29 3.65 -2.01
N ALA A 421 10.73 2.71 -2.83
CA ALA A 421 9.99 2.27 -4.02
C ALA A 421 8.88 1.25 -3.73
N ARG A 422 9.07 0.35 -2.75
CA ARG A 422 8.23 -0.85 -2.61
C ARG A 422 7.44 -0.94 -1.30
N SER A 423 7.86 -0.28 -0.22
CA SER A 423 7.17 -0.37 1.07
C SER A 423 5.90 0.50 1.09
N GLN A 424 4.81 -0.03 1.63
CA GLN A 424 3.59 0.75 1.91
C GLN A 424 3.56 1.29 3.34
N LEU A 425 4.44 0.79 4.22
CA LEU A 425 4.42 1.07 5.66
C LEU A 425 5.51 2.06 6.10
N VAL A 426 6.73 1.95 5.55
CA VAL A 426 7.86 2.80 5.98
C VAL A 426 8.63 3.44 4.84
N ARG A 427 9.35 4.50 5.18
CA ARG A 427 10.49 5.05 4.44
C ARG A 427 11.72 4.93 5.31
N ALA A 428 12.89 4.86 4.68
CA ALA A 428 14.17 4.79 5.36
C ALA A 428 15.09 5.91 4.88
N GLU A 429 15.95 6.39 5.78
CA GLU A 429 16.94 7.41 5.55
C GLU A 429 18.27 6.94 6.15
N ALA A 430 19.31 6.88 5.32
CA ALA A 430 20.66 6.57 5.79
C ALA A 430 21.25 7.79 6.50
N LEU A 431 21.73 7.61 7.72
CA LEU A 431 22.40 8.64 8.51
C LEU A 431 23.92 8.47 8.45
N PRO A 432 24.70 9.51 8.82
CA PRO A 432 26.15 9.39 8.93
C PRO A 432 26.55 8.22 9.84
N GLY A 433 27.52 7.41 9.41
CA GLY A 433 27.99 6.25 10.17
C GLY A 433 27.34 4.91 9.81
N LEU A 434 26.37 4.88 8.88
CA LEU A 434 25.87 3.62 8.32
C LEU A 434 27.01 2.79 7.70
N SER A 435 27.24 1.61 8.27
CA SER A 435 28.30 0.70 7.86
C SER A 435 27.72 -0.55 7.22
N ASP A 436 28.46 -1.11 6.26
CA ASP A 436 28.27 -2.44 5.69
C ASP A 436 29.13 -3.51 6.38
N ASP A 437 29.90 -3.13 7.42
CA ASP A 437 30.59 -4.06 8.30
C ASP A 437 29.58 -4.91 9.09
N PRO A 438 29.59 -6.25 8.93
CA PRO A 438 28.69 -7.15 9.64
C PRO A 438 28.83 -7.09 11.17
N ALA A 439 29.98 -6.66 11.71
CA ALA A 439 30.15 -6.45 13.15
C ALA A 439 29.46 -5.18 13.67
N LYS A 440 29.19 -4.21 12.79
CA LYS A 440 28.50 -2.94 13.06
C LYS A 440 27.20 -2.84 12.27
N PHE A 441 26.50 -3.96 12.16
CA PHE A 441 25.28 -4.04 11.37
C PHE A 441 24.15 -3.20 12.00
N PRO A 442 23.20 -2.63 11.24
CA PRO A 442 22.10 -1.87 11.82
C PRO A 442 21.27 -2.70 12.80
N ALA A 443 21.21 -2.26 14.07
CA ALA A 443 20.53 -2.98 15.15
C ALA A 443 19.77 -1.99 16.05
N PRO A 444 18.62 -2.38 16.63
CA PRO A 444 17.92 -1.52 17.57
C PRO A 444 18.71 -1.40 18.88
N LYS A 445 18.44 -0.37 19.68
CA LYS A 445 19.06 -0.20 21.01
C LYS A 445 18.85 -1.42 21.91
N ALA A 446 17.69 -2.05 21.80
CA ALA A 446 17.32 -3.25 22.56
C ALA A 446 16.38 -4.12 21.71
N GLY A 447 16.30 -5.42 22.01
CA GLY A 447 15.47 -6.37 21.27
C GLY A 447 15.98 -6.70 19.87
N ALA A 448 15.13 -7.35 19.08
CA ALA A 448 15.39 -7.72 17.67
C ALA A 448 14.58 -6.88 16.66
N TRP A 449 13.62 -6.09 17.14
CA TRP A 449 12.74 -5.25 16.33
C TRP A 449 12.80 -3.82 16.86
N LEU A 450 12.95 -2.86 15.95
CA LEU A 450 12.77 -1.43 16.22
C LEU A 450 11.27 -1.11 16.14
N THR A 451 10.70 -0.56 17.19
CA THR A 451 9.37 0.09 17.13
C THR A 451 9.54 1.56 16.79
N LEU A 452 8.71 2.11 15.90
CA LEU A 452 8.72 3.55 15.59
C LEU A 452 8.02 4.34 16.70
N ALA A 453 8.72 4.54 17.81
CA ALA A 453 8.15 5.12 19.03
C ALA A 453 8.15 6.66 19.06
N ASP A 454 9.01 7.31 18.27
CA ASP A 454 9.17 8.76 18.31
C ASP A 454 8.11 9.44 17.44
N GLY A 455 7.54 10.56 17.89
CA GLY A 455 6.49 11.27 17.16
C GLY A 455 5.20 10.47 17.02
N GLY A 456 4.62 10.44 15.82
CA GLY A 456 3.40 9.67 15.54
C GLY A 456 2.16 10.24 16.22
N ALA A 457 1.93 11.54 16.08
CA ALA A 457 0.71 12.19 16.56
C ALA A 457 -0.25 12.42 15.39
N ASP A 458 -1.53 12.10 15.57
CA ASP A 458 -2.57 12.44 14.60
C ASP A 458 -2.96 13.93 14.63
N GLY A 459 -2.64 14.65 15.71
CA GLY A 459 -2.97 16.07 15.87
C GLY A 459 -4.47 16.34 16.04
N TYR A 460 -5.28 15.35 16.46
CA TYR A 460 -6.74 15.53 16.50
C TYR A 460 -7.22 16.69 17.38
N ASP A 461 -6.46 17.10 18.39
CA ASP A 461 -6.80 18.25 19.25
C ASP A 461 -6.78 19.59 18.49
N THR A 462 -5.91 19.72 17.48
CA THR A 462 -5.77 20.91 16.63
C THR A 462 -6.59 20.82 15.35
N LEU A 463 -7.09 19.63 15.00
CA LEU A 463 -7.99 19.42 13.87
C LEU A 463 -9.16 20.42 13.94
N SER A 464 -9.42 21.05 12.81
CA SER A 464 -10.39 22.14 12.65
C SER A 464 -11.22 21.96 11.39
N VAL A 465 -12.29 22.75 11.25
CA VAL A 465 -13.13 22.77 10.04
C VAL A 465 -12.36 23.26 8.81
N ASP A 466 -11.35 24.11 9.00
CA ASP A 466 -10.49 24.62 7.91
C ASP A 466 -9.68 23.49 7.25
N ASP A 467 -9.32 22.45 7.99
CA ASP A 467 -8.62 21.28 7.44
C ASP A 467 -9.52 20.48 6.47
N PHE A 468 -10.84 20.52 6.69
CA PHE A 468 -11.83 19.90 5.80
C PHE A 468 -12.13 20.78 4.58
N VAL A 469 -12.23 22.11 4.76
CA VAL A 469 -12.35 23.04 3.63
C VAL A 469 -11.14 22.90 2.71
N GLY A 470 -9.94 22.98 3.29
CA GLY A 470 -8.69 22.84 2.58
C GLY A 470 -8.14 24.15 2.01
N VAL A 471 -6.91 24.07 1.51
CA VAL A 471 -6.17 25.20 0.94
C VAL A 471 -5.81 24.86 -0.50
N ASP A 472 -5.91 25.85 -1.40
CA ASP A 472 -5.39 25.72 -2.75
C ASP A 472 -3.88 25.98 -2.78
N GLY A 473 -3.10 24.89 -2.89
CA GLY A 473 -1.66 24.94 -3.11
C GLY A 473 -1.25 24.69 -4.57
N GLY A 474 -2.21 24.60 -5.48
CA GLY A 474 -2.01 24.09 -6.83
C GLY A 474 -2.05 22.55 -6.92
N SER A 475 -2.06 22.03 -8.15
CA SER A 475 -2.38 20.61 -8.37
C SER A 475 -1.44 19.64 -7.63
N GLY A 476 -2.04 18.68 -6.92
CA GLY A 476 -1.34 17.73 -6.06
C GLY A 476 -0.90 18.28 -4.70
N GLN A 477 -1.03 19.58 -4.45
CA GLN A 477 -0.74 20.22 -3.15
C GLN A 477 -2.01 20.73 -2.44
N ARG A 478 -3.18 20.62 -3.09
CA ARG A 478 -4.47 20.95 -2.50
C ARG A 478 -4.81 20.01 -1.34
N THR A 479 -5.51 20.54 -0.33
CA THR A 479 -6.02 19.80 0.83
C THR A 479 -7.55 19.88 0.92
N GLY A 480 -8.16 19.14 1.85
CA GLY A 480 -9.61 19.19 2.09
C GLY A 480 -10.48 18.93 0.85
N ILE A 481 -11.63 19.62 0.79
CA ILE A 481 -12.57 19.64 -0.34
C ILE A 481 -11.88 20.17 -1.59
N THR A 482 -11.06 21.23 -1.47
CA THR A 482 -10.33 21.85 -2.58
C THR A 482 -9.51 20.85 -3.38
N ALA A 483 -8.99 19.79 -2.75
CA ALA A 483 -8.25 18.76 -3.47
C ALA A 483 -9.07 17.94 -4.47
N LEU A 484 -10.39 17.92 -4.35
CA LEU A 484 -11.28 17.26 -5.30
C LEU A 484 -11.30 17.97 -6.66
N GLU A 485 -10.82 19.21 -6.75
CA GLU A 485 -10.60 19.93 -8.02
C GLU A 485 -9.55 19.26 -8.91
N ASP A 486 -8.65 18.45 -8.36
CA ASP A 486 -7.59 17.81 -9.14
C ASP A 486 -8.08 16.65 -10.04
N ILE A 487 -9.36 16.30 -9.90
CA ILE A 487 -10.01 15.16 -10.56
C ILE A 487 -11.35 15.65 -11.15
N ASP A 488 -11.39 15.72 -12.48
CA ASP A 488 -12.56 16.19 -13.23
C ASP A 488 -13.69 15.15 -13.26
N GLU A 489 -13.34 13.85 -13.28
CA GLU A 489 -14.31 12.74 -13.35
C GLU A 489 -15.27 12.63 -12.14
N ILE A 490 -15.10 13.43 -11.08
CA ILE A 490 -15.94 13.37 -9.88
C ILE A 490 -17.30 13.99 -10.17
N ALA A 491 -18.36 13.18 -10.17
CA ALA A 491 -19.72 13.64 -10.38
C ALA A 491 -20.52 13.88 -9.09
N VAL A 492 -20.10 13.27 -7.97
CA VAL A 492 -20.78 13.38 -6.66
C VAL A 492 -19.76 13.62 -5.55
N CYS A 493 -19.98 14.64 -4.72
CA CYS A 493 -19.10 14.98 -3.61
C CYS A 493 -19.79 14.86 -2.25
N ALA A 494 -19.04 14.45 -1.22
CA ALA A 494 -19.50 14.47 0.17
C ALA A 494 -18.33 14.66 1.15
N VAL A 495 -18.64 15.20 2.33
CA VAL A 495 -17.73 15.21 3.50
C VAL A 495 -18.43 14.51 4.67
N PRO A 496 -18.49 13.16 4.66
CA PRO A 496 -19.38 12.43 5.54
C PRO A 496 -19.13 12.70 7.03
N GLY A 497 -20.22 13.02 7.74
CA GLY A 497 -20.21 13.14 9.20
C GLY A 497 -19.68 14.48 9.71
N VAL A 498 -19.52 15.49 8.85
CA VAL A 498 -19.14 16.85 9.25
C VAL A 498 -20.26 17.81 8.88
N TRP A 499 -21.19 18.04 9.81
CA TRP A 499 -22.37 18.92 9.61
C TRP A 499 -22.05 20.41 9.82
N SER A 500 -20.77 20.78 9.84
CA SER A 500 -20.32 22.17 9.98
C SER A 500 -20.92 23.01 8.85
N GLY A 501 -21.53 24.14 9.21
CA GLY A 501 -22.05 25.08 8.22
C GLY A 501 -20.97 25.61 7.29
N THR A 502 -19.75 25.79 7.79
CA THR A 502 -18.57 26.20 7.00
C THR A 502 -18.17 25.13 5.99
N VAL A 503 -18.06 23.87 6.42
CA VAL A 503 -17.69 22.74 5.55
C VAL A 503 -18.76 22.46 4.49
N GLU A 504 -20.03 22.43 4.89
CA GLU A 504 -21.16 22.20 3.97
C GLU A 504 -21.30 23.34 2.95
N SER A 505 -21.09 24.60 3.37
CA SER A 505 -21.11 25.75 2.45
C SER A 505 -19.92 25.72 1.49
N ALA A 506 -18.74 25.30 1.94
CA ALA A 506 -17.58 25.12 1.08
C ALA A 506 -17.81 24.01 0.04
N LEU A 507 -18.44 22.90 0.43
CA LEU A 507 -18.80 21.80 -0.47
C LEU A 507 -19.84 22.25 -1.52
N VAL A 508 -20.83 23.04 -1.12
CA VAL A 508 -21.80 23.65 -2.04
C VAL A 508 -21.10 24.59 -3.02
N THR A 509 -20.26 25.49 -2.51
CA THR A 509 -19.51 26.46 -3.33
C THR A 509 -18.62 25.75 -4.34
N HIS A 510 -17.94 24.68 -3.92
CA HIS A 510 -17.12 23.82 -4.78
C HIS A 510 -17.92 23.29 -5.97
N CYS A 511 -19.15 22.80 -5.74
CA CYS A 511 -20.01 22.28 -6.80
C CYS A 511 -20.60 23.40 -7.69
N GLU A 512 -20.88 24.57 -7.13
CA GLU A 512 -21.39 25.73 -7.87
C GLU A 512 -20.36 26.36 -8.81
N LEU A 513 -19.09 26.35 -8.40
CA LEU A 513 -17.98 26.87 -9.20
C LEU A 513 -17.64 25.95 -10.37
N LEU A 514 -17.51 24.65 -10.13
CA LEU A 514 -17.07 23.68 -11.14
C LEU A 514 -18.20 23.24 -12.08
N LYS A 515 -19.45 23.21 -11.59
CA LYS A 515 -20.67 22.94 -12.38
C LYS A 515 -20.71 21.60 -13.12
N ASP A 516 -19.88 20.66 -12.73
CA ASP A 516 -19.76 19.28 -13.25
C ASP A 516 -20.18 18.23 -12.21
N ARG A 517 -20.41 18.65 -10.95
CA ARG A 517 -20.59 17.76 -9.80
C ARG A 517 -21.70 18.20 -8.84
N PHE A 518 -22.10 17.26 -7.97
CA PHE A 518 -23.26 17.43 -7.08
C PHE A 518 -22.93 17.04 -5.64
N ALA A 519 -23.29 17.90 -4.68
CA ALA A 519 -23.04 17.67 -3.25
C ALA A 519 -24.16 16.86 -2.56
N VAL A 520 -23.76 15.96 -1.67
CA VAL A 520 -24.68 15.30 -0.72
C VAL A 520 -24.29 15.73 0.69
N LEU A 521 -25.17 16.51 1.32
CA LEU A 521 -24.94 17.10 2.64
C LEU A 521 -25.47 16.18 3.75
N ASP A 522 -24.88 16.27 4.93
CA ASP A 522 -25.32 15.55 6.13
C ASP A 522 -25.87 16.53 7.19
N PRO A 523 -27.09 16.33 7.68
CA PRO A 523 -27.54 17.08 8.84
C PRO A 523 -26.81 16.61 10.11
N ARG A 524 -26.90 17.39 11.19
CA ARG A 524 -26.52 16.90 12.51
C ARG A 524 -27.34 15.66 12.89
N ASP A 525 -26.74 14.76 13.64
CA ASP A 525 -27.42 13.60 14.23
C ASP A 525 -28.52 14.01 15.22
N GLY A 526 -29.51 13.15 15.43
CA GLY A 526 -30.53 13.35 16.45
C GLY A 526 -31.48 14.56 16.29
N LEU A 527 -31.44 15.30 15.17
CA LEU A 527 -32.35 16.43 14.96
C LEU A 527 -33.80 15.98 14.89
N ASP A 528 -34.69 16.76 15.51
CA ASP A 528 -36.14 16.63 15.32
C ASP A 528 -36.60 17.33 14.03
N ILE A 529 -37.91 17.26 13.73
CA ILE A 529 -38.50 17.78 12.49
C ILE A 529 -38.34 19.30 12.35
N GLU A 530 -38.41 20.06 13.43
CA GLU A 530 -38.24 21.52 13.39
C GLU A 530 -36.76 21.90 13.22
N SER A 531 -35.87 21.20 13.92
CA SER A 531 -34.44 21.48 13.87
C SER A 531 -33.83 21.12 12.52
N ILE A 532 -34.28 20.04 11.86
CA ILE A 532 -33.83 19.70 10.50
C ILE A 532 -34.32 20.72 9.46
N GLN A 533 -35.50 21.30 9.65
CA GLN A 533 -35.99 22.40 8.80
C GLN A 533 -35.10 23.64 8.96
N THR A 534 -34.82 24.03 10.21
CA THR A 534 -33.90 25.13 10.52
C THR A 534 -32.49 24.89 9.95
N PHE A 535 -32.00 23.66 10.02
CA PHE A 535 -30.71 23.29 9.42
C PHE A 535 -30.72 23.52 7.90
N ARG A 536 -31.77 23.05 7.21
CA ARG A 536 -31.89 23.20 5.75
C ARG A 536 -32.00 24.66 5.31
N GLU A 537 -32.62 25.53 6.09
CA GLU A 537 -32.93 26.91 5.67
C GLU A 537 -31.68 27.74 5.31
N LYS A 538 -30.51 27.31 5.77
CA LYS A 538 -29.21 27.94 5.48
C LYS A 538 -28.73 27.79 4.04
N PHE A 539 -29.29 26.85 3.27
CA PHE A 539 -28.79 26.49 1.94
C PHE A 539 -29.89 26.69 0.89
N ASP A 540 -29.62 27.42 -0.19
CA ASP A 540 -30.51 27.49 -1.36
C ASP A 540 -29.70 27.28 -2.64
N THR A 541 -29.62 26.02 -3.08
CA THR A 541 -28.80 25.65 -4.22
C THR A 541 -29.41 24.47 -4.98
N LYS A 542 -29.23 24.50 -6.30
CA LYS A 542 -29.57 23.36 -7.17
C LYS A 542 -28.51 22.28 -7.18
N TYR A 543 -27.31 22.51 -6.65
CA TYR A 543 -26.16 21.59 -6.71
C TYR A 543 -26.03 20.68 -5.49
N ALA A 544 -27.00 20.69 -4.56
CA ALA A 544 -26.93 19.87 -3.36
C ALA A 544 -28.27 19.23 -2.99
N ALA A 545 -28.20 18.13 -2.24
CA ALA A 545 -29.35 17.47 -1.62
C ALA A 545 -29.05 17.08 -0.18
N LEU A 546 -30.08 17.10 0.67
CA LEU A 546 -30.01 16.73 2.08
C LEU A 546 -30.87 15.49 2.36
N TYR A 547 -30.36 14.57 3.17
CA TYR A 547 -31.03 13.33 3.53
C TYR A 547 -31.20 13.18 5.04
N TYR A 548 -32.36 12.69 5.48
CA TYR A 548 -32.72 12.57 6.89
C TYR A 548 -33.65 11.36 7.11
N PRO A 549 -33.50 10.59 8.20
CA PRO A 549 -32.55 10.73 9.29
C PRO A 549 -31.21 10.02 9.01
N TRP A 550 -30.34 9.98 10.01
CA TRP A 550 -29.12 9.15 10.00
C TRP A 550 -29.47 7.66 9.95
N LEU A 551 -28.49 6.88 9.52
CA LEU A 551 -28.59 5.43 9.35
C LEU A 551 -27.97 4.71 10.55
N VAL A 552 -28.34 3.47 10.81
CA VAL A 552 -27.75 2.66 11.89
C VAL A 552 -27.06 1.44 11.29
N THR A 553 -25.78 1.28 11.64
CA THR A 553 -24.96 0.15 11.21
C THR A 553 -24.32 -0.52 12.42
N ARG A 554 -23.65 -1.66 12.21
CA ARG A 554 -22.85 -2.31 13.25
C ARG A 554 -21.39 -1.93 13.07
N ASP A 555 -20.80 -1.30 14.08
CA ASP A 555 -19.38 -0.96 14.10
C ASP A 555 -18.55 -2.25 14.24
N PRO A 556 -17.68 -2.58 13.27
CA PRO A 556 -16.85 -3.78 13.37
C PRO A 556 -15.76 -3.72 14.44
N LEU A 557 -15.38 -2.54 14.94
CA LEU A 557 -14.37 -2.41 16.00
C LEU A 557 -14.96 -2.73 17.38
N THR A 558 -16.08 -2.10 17.72
CA THR A 558 -16.71 -2.26 19.04
C THR A 558 -17.75 -3.38 19.07
N GLY A 559 -18.24 -3.82 17.90
CA GLY A 559 -19.34 -4.77 17.77
C GLY A 559 -20.72 -4.19 18.10
N SER A 560 -20.79 -2.90 18.43
CA SER A 560 -21.99 -2.17 18.84
C SER A 560 -22.72 -1.54 17.66
N ASN A 561 -23.99 -1.16 17.87
CA ASN A 561 -24.74 -0.37 16.89
C ASN A 561 -24.28 1.09 16.95
N VAL A 562 -24.09 1.71 15.79
CA VAL A 562 -23.64 3.10 15.66
C VAL A 562 -24.45 3.83 14.59
N GLU A 563 -24.82 5.08 14.88
CA GLU A 563 -25.42 5.97 13.89
C GLU A 563 -24.36 6.49 12.93
N VAL A 564 -24.65 6.48 11.62
CA VAL A 564 -23.76 6.90 10.55
C VAL A 564 -24.43 7.91 9.63
N PRO A 565 -23.67 8.87 9.10
CA PRO A 565 -24.19 9.86 8.17
C PRO A 565 -24.70 9.20 6.86
N PRO A 566 -25.81 9.70 6.28
CA PRO A 566 -26.38 9.13 5.07
C PRO A 566 -25.58 9.43 3.79
N SER A 567 -24.78 10.50 3.72
CA SER A 567 -24.11 10.95 2.48
C SER A 567 -23.33 9.87 1.75
N GLY A 568 -22.53 9.07 2.46
CA GLY A 568 -21.77 7.96 1.87
C GLY A 568 -22.67 6.90 1.23
N HIS A 569 -23.73 6.49 1.94
CA HIS A 569 -24.72 5.54 1.42
C HIS A 569 -25.46 6.10 0.22
N MET A 570 -25.82 7.39 0.27
CA MET A 570 -26.54 8.08 -0.79
C MET A 570 -25.71 8.25 -2.05
N ALA A 571 -24.41 8.59 -1.94
CA ALA A 571 -23.49 8.61 -3.07
C ALA A 571 -23.39 7.23 -3.73
N GLY A 572 -23.38 6.15 -2.94
CA GLY A 572 -23.42 4.78 -3.47
C GLY A 572 -24.75 4.45 -4.17
N ILE A 573 -25.88 4.91 -3.62
CA ILE A 573 -27.21 4.76 -4.22
C ILE A 573 -27.32 5.55 -5.53
N TYR A 574 -26.75 6.75 -5.61
CA TYR A 574 -26.67 7.53 -6.85
C TYR A 574 -25.90 6.75 -7.90
N ALA A 575 -24.68 6.31 -7.57
CA ALA A 575 -23.85 5.52 -8.47
C ALA A 575 -24.56 4.26 -8.97
N ARG A 576 -25.19 3.50 -8.06
CA ARG A 576 -25.95 2.30 -8.42
C ARG A 576 -27.15 2.61 -9.33
N THR A 577 -27.93 3.64 -8.99
CA THR A 577 -29.11 4.03 -9.78
C THR A 577 -28.70 4.45 -11.18
N ASP A 578 -27.63 5.22 -11.30
CA ASP A 578 -27.12 5.70 -12.59
C ASP A 578 -26.62 4.55 -13.47
N VAL A 579 -25.87 3.61 -12.89
CA VAL A 579 -25.37 2.43 -13.62
C VAL A 579 -26.51 1.50 -14.05
N GLU A 580 -27.50 1.29 -13.19
CA GLU A 580 -28.61 0.36 -13.47
C GLU A 580 -29.70 0.97 -14.36
N ARG A 581 -29.94 2.28 -14.27
CA ARG A 581 -31.14 2.94 -14.82
C ARG A 581 -30.88 4.27 -15.53
N GLY A 582 -29.66 4.80 -15.48
CA GLY A 582 -29.29 6.10 -16.02
C GLY A 582 -29.56 7.26 -15.06
N VAL A 583 -28.78 8.34 -15.19
CA VAL A 583 -28.82 9.54 -14.32
C VAL A 583 -30.18 10.26 -14.29
N HIS A 584 -30.97 10.10 -15.36
CA HIS A 584 -32.30 10.67 -15.47
C HIS A 584 -33.31 10.01 -14.50
N LYS A 585 -33.01 8.82 -13.96
CA LYS A 585 -33.87 8.15 -12.99
C LYS A 585 -33.65 8.73 -11.58
N ALA A 586 -34.73 9.19 -10.96
CA ALA A 586 -34.71 9.63 -9.56
C ALA A 586 -34.16 8.53 -8.62
N PRO A 587 -33.14 8.81 -7.77
CA PRO A 587 -32.59 7.88 -6.79
C PRO A 587 -33.48 7.75 -5.54
N ALA A 588 -34.80 7.64 -5.76
CA ALA A 588 -35.83 7.44 -4.76
C ALA A 588 -36.59 6.14 -5.01
N ASN A 589 -37.25 5.64 -3.95
CA ASN A 589 -37.83 4.31 -3.88
C ASN A 589 -36.77 3.20 -4.02
N VAL A 590 -35.58 3.44 -3.48
CA VAL A 590 -34.42 2.54 -3.56
C VAL A 590 -34.09 2.01 -2.18
N VAL A 591 -33.84 0.70 -2.07
CA VAL A 591 -33.48 0.04 -0.80
C VAL A 591 -32.07 0.44 -0.37
N ILE A 592 -31.92 0.78 0.91
CA ILE A 592 -30.64 1.13 1.52
C ILE A 592 -29.96 -0.17 1.98
N ARG A 593 -28.74 -0.42 1.49
CA ARG A 593 -27.92 -1.59 1.85
C ARG A 593 -26.87 -1.20 2.89
N GLY A 594 -26.31 -2.18 3.58
CA GLY A 594 -25.21 -1.96 4.54
C GLY A 594 -25.63 -1.50 5.94
N ILE A 595 -26.94 -1.38 6.20
CA ILE A 595 -27.54 -0.97 7.48
C ILE A 595 -28.19 -2.15 8.20
N LEU A 596 -28.58 -1.96 9.47
CA LEU A 596 -29.31 -2.98 10.22
C LEU A 596 -30.65 -3.31 9.52
N PRO A 597 -31.02 -4.60 9.36
CA PRO A 597 -32.29 -4.97 8.73
C PRO A 597 -33.52 -4.45 9.50
N VAL A 598 -33.40 -4.42 10.83
CA VAL A 598 -34.38 -3.87 11.78
C VAL A 598 -33.72 -2.68 12.46
N ASP A 599 -34.47 -1.58 12.63
CA ASP A 599 -33.99 -0.34 13.24
C ASP A 599 -32.72 0.26 12.59
N GLY A 600 -32.62 0.14 11.26
CA GLY A 600 -31.51 0.71 10.48
C GLY A 600 -31.64 2.21 10.19
N LEU A 601 -32.72 2.85 10.65
CA LEU A 601 -32.91 4.30 10.62
C LEU A 601 -32.89 4.82 12.05
N ALA A 602 -32.12 5.86 12.33
CA ALA A 602 -31.98 6.42 13.68
C ALA A 602 -33.31 6.96 14.24
N GLN A 603 -34.21 7.39 13.35
CA GLN A 603 -35.52 7.92 13.72
C GLN A 603 -36.60 7.38 12.76
N ASP A 604 -37.80 7.13 13.28
CA ASP A 604 -38.93 6.78 12.42
C ASP A 604 -39.60 8.03 11.83
N VAL A 605 -39.52 8.17 10.51
CA VAL A 605 -40.19 9.26 9.78
C VAL A 605 -41.55 8.78 9.31
N THR A 606 -42.60 9.27 9.97
CA THR A 606 -43.99 8.99 9.58
C THR A 606 -44.36 9.74 8.29
N LYS A 607 -45.51 9.39 7.70
CA LYS A 607 -46.06 10.14 6.56
C LYS A 607 -46.28 11.62 6.89
N ARG A 608 -46.78 11.92 8.10
CA ARG A 608 -47.03 13.31 8.53
C ARG A 608 -45.73 14.10 8.65
N HIS A 609 -44.67 13.48 9.18
CA HIS A 609 -43.35 14.10 9.21
C HIS A 609 -42.85 14.38 7.79
N GLN A 610 -42.98 13.40 6.89
CA GLN A 610 -42.59 13.59 5.48
C GLN A 610 -43.36 14.73 4.79
N ASP A 611 -44.65 14.88 5.06
CA ASP A 611 -45.47 15.97 4.50
C ASP A 611 -44.93 17.37 4.89
N LEU A 612 -44.22 17.47 6.01
CA LEU A 612 -43.53 18.70 6.46
C LEU A 612 -42.11 18.85 5.89
N LEU A 613 -41.39 17.73 5.71
CA LEU A 613 -39.99 17.73 5.27
C LEU A 613 -39.85 17.93 3.75
N ASN A 614 -40.67 17.23 2.98
CA ASN A 614 -40.55 17.16 1.52
C ASN A 614 -40.72 18.53 0.82
N PRO A 615 -41.67 19.41 1.20
CA PRO A 615 -41.77 20.77 0.66
C PRO A 615 -40.50 21.61 0.80
N LYS A 616 -39.71 21.35 1.85
CA LYS A 616 -38.44 22.07 2.13
C LYS A 616 -37.23 21.46 1.42
N GLY A 617 -37.40 20.42 0.60
CA GLY A 617 -36.30 19.74 -0.10
C GLY A 617 -35.50 18.78 0.79
N ILE A 618 -36.06 18.37 1.94
CA ILE A 618 -35.43 17.40 2.84
C ILE A 618 -35.88 16.01 2.45
N ASN A 619 -34.94 15.17 2.00
CA ASN A 619 -35.25 13.84 1.48
C ASN A 619 -35.34 12.81 2.62
N ALA A 620 -36.55 12.32 2.88
CA ALA A 620 -36.80 11.36 3.94
C ALA A 620 -36.28 9.95 3.59
N LEU A 621 -35.59 9.31 4.53
CA LEU A 621 -35.31 7.87 4.55
C LEU A 621 -36.36 7.22 5.45
N ARG A 622 -37.04 6.18 4.94
CA ARG A 622 -38.24 5.64 5.59
C ARG A 622 -38.27 4.12 5.56
N PHE A 623 -38.84 3.54 6.61
CA PHE A 623 -39.18 2.13 6.64
C PHE A 623 -40.60 1.90 6.08
N PHE A 624 -40.72 0.87 5.24
CA PHE A 624 -42.00 0.40 4.73
C PHE A 624 -42.17 -1.09 5.04
N PRO A 625 -43.24 -1.49 5.75
CA PRO A 625 -43.53 -2.90 5.99
C PRO A 625 -43.53 -3.71 4.69
N GLY A 626 -42.78 -4.81 4.64
CA GLY A 626 -42.64 -5.68 3.47
C GLY A 626 -41.75 -5.15 2.33
N LEU A 627 -41.43 -3.85 2.30
CA LEU A 627 -40.58 -3.23 1.28
C LEU A 627 -39.19 -2.83 1.79
N GLY A 628 -38.98 -2.86 3.11
CA GLY A 628 -37.71 -2.56 3.77
C GLY A 628 -37.48 -1.05 3.95
N GLN A 629 -36.23 -0.70 4.27
CA GLN A 629 -35.79 0.68 4.49
C GLN A 629 -35.35 1.30 3.16
N ARG A 630 -35.93 2.44 2.81
CA ARG A 630 -35.82 3.04 1.47
C ARG A 630 -35.58 4.54 1.51
N VAL A 631 -34.88 5.02 0.49
CA VAL A 631 -34.84 6.45 0.15
C VAL A 631 -36.21 6.86 -0.40
N TRP A 632 -36.78 7.92 0.16
CA TRP A 632 -38.15 8.33 -0.15
C TRP A 632 -38.27 9.84 -0.42
N GLY A 633 -37.27 10.37 -1.12
CA GLY A 633 -37.21 11.74 -1.65
C GLY A 633 -36.06 11.87 -2.66
N ALA A 634 -36.20 12.79 -3.62
CA ALA A 634 -35.15 13.11 -4.60
C ALA A 634 -35.20 14.60 -5.00
N ARG A 635 -35.43 15.48 -4.03
CA ARG A 635 -35.42 16.93 -4.21
C ARG A 635 -34.05 17.54 -3.92
N THR A 636 -33.71 18.59 -4.64
CA THR A 636 -32.55 19.44 -4.36
C THR A 636 -32.87 20.42 -3.24
N LEU A 637 -31.88 21.22 -2.86
CA LEU A 637 -32.07 22.33 -1.93
C LEU A 637 -32.56 23.62 -2.62
N SER A 638 -32.91 23.61 -3.90
CA SER A 638 -33.29 24.83 -4.62
C SER A 638 -34.73 25.26 -4.34
N SER A 639 -34.94 26.57 -4.21
CA SER A 639 -36.25 27.22 -4.22
C SER A 639 -36.84 27.36 -5.63
N ASP A 640 -36.03 27.24 -6.69
CA ASP A 640 -36.48 27.26 -8.09
C ASP A 640 -37.16 25.93 -8.45
N SER A 641 -38.42 26.01 -8.86
CA SER A 641 -39.23 24.86 -9.24
C SER A 641 -38.67 24.10 -10.45
N SER A 642 -37.90 24.78 -11.30
CA SER A 642 -37.23 24.19 -12.48
C SER A 642 -36.13 23.22 -12.07
N TRP A 643 -35.46 23.48 -10.95
CA TRP A 643 -34.33 22.70 -10.43
C TRP A 643 -34.70 21.84 -9.22
N LYS A 644 -35.99 21.60 -9.02
CA LYS A 644 -36.53 20.91 -7.84
C LYS A 644 -35.98 19.50 -7.63
N TYR A 645 -35.66 18.76 -8.70
CA TYR A 645 -35.35 17.33 -8.62
C TYR A 645 -33.87 17.01 -8.88
N VAL A 646 -33.32 16.11 -8.06
CA VAL A 646 -31.92 15.65 -8.13
C VAL A 646 -31.59 15.07 -9.50
N ASN A 647 -32.42 14.15 -10.02
CA ASN A 647 -32.18 13.51 -11.32
C ASN A 647 -32.24 14.50 -12.48
N VAL A 648 -33.04 15.55 -12.36
CA VAL A 648 -33.10 16.61 -13.38
C VAL A 648 -31.80 17.40 -13.36
N ARG A 649 -31.35 17.91 -12.19
CA ARG A 649 -30.08 18.64 -12.16
C ARG A 649 -28.89 17.77 -12.59
N ARG A 650 -28.81 16.53 -12.11
CA ARG A 650 -27.72 15.61 -12.47
C ARG A 650 -27.72 15.22 -13.94
N LEU A 651 -28.89 15.14 -14.59
CA LEU A 651 -28.98 14.97 -16.04
C LEU A 651 -28.39 16.17 -16.79
N PHE A 652 -28.67 17.40 -16.34
CA PHE A 652 -28.06 18.59 -16.93
C PHE A 652 -26.54 18.61 -16.74
N LEU A 653 -26.03 18.29 -15.54
CA LEU A 653 -24.59 18.16 -15.30
C LEU A 653 -23.95 17.17 -16.27
N PHE A 654 -24.56 15.99 -16.44
CA PHE A 654 -24.10 14.97 -17.38
C PHE A 654 -24.06 15.47 -18.82
N VAL A 655 -25.10 16.17 -19.29
CA VAL A 655 -25.18 16.69 -20.66
C VAL A 655 -24.18 17.83 -20.87
N GLU A 656 -24.10 18.78 -19.94
CA GLU A 656 -23.18 19.92 -19.97
C GLU A 656 -21.73 19.42 -20.07
N GLU A 657 -21.33 18.51 -19.18
CA GLU A 657 -19.97 17.96 -19.12
C GLU A 657 -19.62 17.09 -20.33
N SER A 658 -20.53 16.23 -20.79
CA SER A 658 -20.29 15.40 -21.99
C SER A 658 -20.10 16.26 -23.23
N ILE A 659 -20.84 17.36 -23.35
CA ILE A 659 -20.68 18.27 -24.48
C ILE A 659 -19.35 19.02 -24.38
N ASP A 660 -18.94 19.45 -23.18
CA ASP A 660 -17.65 20.13 -22.99
C ASP A 660 -16.48 19.22 -23.40
N GLU A 661 -16.38 18.00 -22.84
CA GLU A 661 -15.32 17.05 -23.19
C GLU A 661 -15.37 16.65 -24.69
N GLY A 662 -16.58 16.41 -25.21
CA GLY A 662 -16.80 15.95 -26.58
C GLY A 662 -16.58 17.01 -27.67
N THR A 663 -16.54 18.30 -27.31
CA THR A 663 -16.40 19.41 -28.25
C THR A 663 -15.09 20.20 -28.10
N GLN A 664 -14.13 19.73 -27.28
CA GLN A 664 -12.80 20.36 -27.16
C GLN A 664 -12.06 20.54 -28.49
N TRP A 665 -12.33 19.68 -29.49
CA TRP A 665 -11.73 19.79 -30.83
C TRP A 665 -12.17 21.04 -31.62
N VAL A 666 -13.25 21.72 -31.21
CA VAL A 666 -13.76 22.94 -31.87
C VAL A 666 -12.82 24.14 -31.64
N VAL A 667 -12.04 24.10 -30.56
CA VAL A 667 -11.15 25.20 -30.18
C VAL A 667 -10.03 25.33 -31.21
N PHE A 668 -9.82 26.55 -31.71
CA PHE A 668 -8.85 26.92 -32.76
C PHE A 668 -9.18 26.46 -34.19
N GLU A 669 -10.37 25.93 -34.44
CA GLU A 669 -10.85 25.66 -35.80
C GLU A 669 -11.30 26.96 -36.50
N PRO A 670 -11.29 27.02 -37.85
CA PRO A 670 -11.85 28.15 -38.60
C PRO A 670 -13.32 28.38 -38.25
N ASN A 671 -13.65 29.57 -37.74
CA ASN A 671 -15.02 29.92 -37.33
C ASN A 671 -15.91 30.22 -38.55
N ASP A 672 -16.36 29.19 -39.25
CA ASP A 672 -17.21 29.25 -40.44
C ASP A 672 -18.44 28.33 -40.37
N GLU A 673 -19.30 28.39 -41.40
CA GLU A 673 -20.55 27.61 -41.45
C GLU A 673 -20.31 26.09 -41.45
N ALA A 674 -19.16 25.62 -41.97
CA ALA A 674 -18.84 24.20 -41.96
C ALA A 674 -18.57 23.71 -40.53
N LEU A 675 -17.82 24.48 -39.73
CA LEU A 675 -17.64 24.21 -38.31
C LEU A 675 -18.98 24.21 -37.57
N TRP A 676 -19.83 25.20 -37.79
CA TRP A 676 -21.13 25.30 -37.11
C TRP A 676 -22.05 24.13 -37.43
N ALA A 677 -22.09 23.71 -38.70
CA ALA A 677 -22.82 22.52 -39.12
C ALA A 677 -22.30 21.25 -38.44
N LEU A 678 -20.99 21.10 -38.32
CA LEU A 678 -20.36 19.95 -37.67
C LEU A 678 -20.64 19.92 -36.16
N VAL A 679 -20.55 21.05 -35.47
CA VAL A 679 -20.91 21.18 -34.04
C VAL A 679 -22.37 20.81 -33.84
N ARG A 680 -23.28 21.40 -34.63
CA ARG A 680 -24.71 21.12 -34.58
C ARG A 680 -25.00 19.63 -34.79
N GLN A 681 -24.43 19.01 -35.82
CA GLN A 681 -24.60 17.59 -36.10
C GLN A 681 -24.08 16.71 -34.95
N THR A 682 -22.91 17.04 -34.40
CA THR A 682 -22.27 16.27 -33.33
C THR A 682 -23.11 16.30 -32.04
N VAL A 683 -23.57 17.47 -31.63
CA VAL A 683 -24.44 17.64 -30.45
C VAL A 683 -25.82 17.00 -30.68
N THR A 684 -26.41 17.16 -31.86
CA THR A 684 -27.70 16.52 -32.21
C THR A 684 -27.60 14.99 -32.14
N ASN A 685 -26.52 14.38 -32.63
CA ASN A 685 -26.30 12.93 -32.55
C ASN A 685 -26.22 12.43 -31.10
N PHE A 686 -25.52 13.19 -30.24
CA PHE A 686 -25.43 12.90 -28.81
C PHE A 686 -26.80 12.98 -28.13
N LEU A 687 -27.50 14.10 -28.26
CA LEU A 687 -28.81 14.30 -27.64
C LEU A 687 -29.87 13.31 -28.15
N THR A 688 -29.77 12.89 -29.41
CA THR A 688 -30.60 11.79 -29.96
C THR A 688 -30.36 10.48 -29.20
N THR A 689 -29.11 10.17 -28.86
CA THR A 689 -28.74 8.99 -28.06
C THR A 689 -29.28 9.11 -26.64
N VAL A 690 -29.16 10.29 -26.03
CA VAL A 690 -29.71 10.58 -24.70
C VAL A 690 -31.25 10.46 -24.70
N TRP A 691 -31.94 11.00 -25.70
CA TRP A 691 -33.39 10.84 -25.86
C TRP A 691 -33.81 9.37 -26.02
N ARG A 692 -33.12 8.60 -26.89
CA ARG A 692 -33.40 7.16 -27.09
C ARG A 692 -33.18 6.32 -25.84
N SER A 693 -32.37 6.79 -24.89
CA SER A 693 -32.20 6.14 -23.58
C SER A 693 -33.40 6.35 -22.63
N GLY A 694 -34.34 7.22 -23.00
CA GLY A 694 -35.50 7.59 -22.19
C GLY A 694 -35.26 8.75 -21.23
N ALA A 695 -34.11 9.43 -21.34
CA ALA A 695 -33.74 10.54 -20.45
C ALA A 695 -34.45 11.86 -20.77
N LEU A 696 -34.81 12.07 -22.04
CA LEU A 696 -35.54 13.26 -22.51
C LEU A 696 -37.00 12.91 -22.83
N ALA A 697 -37.91 13.83 -22.51
CA ALA A 697 -39.34 13.70 -22.75
C ALA A 697 -39.68 14.11 -24.20
N GLY A 698 -40.69 13.48 -24.80
CA GLY A 698 -41.13 13.77 -26.17
C GLY A 698 -41.28 12.51 -27.01
N THR A 699 -42.26 12.51 -27.91
CA THR A 699 -42.50 11.41 -28.86
C THR A 699 -41.60 11.50 -30.09
N THR A 700 -41.09 12.70 -30.37
CA THR A 700 -40.11 12.97 -31.44
C THR A 700 -38.89 13.69 -30.87
N ALA A 701 -37.78 13.69 -31.61
CA ALA A 701 -36.55 14.37 -31.19
C ALA A 701 -36.76 15.90 -31.06
N ASP A 702 -37.54 16.51 -31.96
CA ASP A 702 -37.80 17.95 -31.96
C ASP A 702 -38.64 18.42 -30.76
N GLU A 703 -39.47 17.55 -30.19
CA GLU A 703 -40.16 17.80 -28.91
C GLU A 703 -39.21 17.69 -27.71
N ALA A 704 -38.15 16.88 -27.84
CA ALA A 704 -37.26 16.52 -26.76
C ALA A 704 -36.07 17.47 -26.60
N PHE A 705 -35.52 17.98 -27.70
CA PHE A 705 -34.41 18.92 -27.66
C PHE A 705 -34.31 19.74 -28.95
N PHE A 706 -33.59 20.85 -28.89
CA PHE A 706 -33.15 21.60 -30.07
C PHE A 706 -31.68 22.00 -29.94
N VAL A 707 -31.01 22.15 -31.08
CA VAL A 707 -29.61 22.61 -31.18
C VAL A 707 -29.54 23.68 -32.26
N ALA A 708 -29.23 24.91 -31.88
CA ALA A 708 -29.06 26.03 -32.79
C ALA A 708 -27.60 26.52 -32.73
N CYS A 709 -26.92 26.47 -33.86
CA CYS A 709 -25.56 26.99 -34.04
C CYS A 709 -25.46 27.52 -35.47
N ASP A 710 -25.83 28.78 -35.64
CA ASP A 710 -25.84 29.47 -36.94
C ASP A 710 -25.92 31.00 -36.71
N ARG A 711 -26.13 31.76 -37.79
CA ARG A 711 -26.28 33.23 -37.74
C ARG A 711 -27.44 33.74 -36.87
N THR A 712 -28.37 32.89 -36.44
CA THR A 712 -29.44 33.29 -35.51
C THR A 712 -28.97 33.36 -34.06
N THR A 713 -27.88 32.65 -33.72
CA THR A 713 -27.30 32.63 -32.37
C THR A 713 -26.07 33.53 -32.20
N MET A 714 -25.52 34.07 -33.30
CA MET A 714 -24.26 34.83 -33.32
C MET A 714 -24.39 36.14 -34.11
N THR A 715 -23.85 37.22 -33.55
CA THR A 715 -23.76 38.53 -34.21
C THR A 715 -22.43 38.68 -34.99
N GLU A 716 -22.29 39.72 -35.81
CA GLU A 716 -20.99 40.02 -36.45
C GLU A 716 -19.88 40.32 -35.43
N ASP A 717 -20.23 40.94 -34.30
CA ASP A 717 -19.30 41.20 -33.21
C ASP A 717 -18.81 39.90 -32.55
N ASP A 718 -19.70 38.92 -32.35
CA ASP A 718 -19.32 37.61 -31.83
C ASP A 718 -18.28 36.94 -32.73
N LEU A 719 -18.52 36.94 -34.05
CA LEU A 719 -17.60 36.34 -35.02
C LEU A 719 -16.28 37.09 -35.10
N ALA A 720 -16.30 38.42 -35.07
CA ALA A 720 -15.10 39.25 -35.06
C ALA A 720 -14.22 39.00 -33.82
N ASN A 721 -14.85 38.65 -32.69
CA ASN A 721 -14.16 38.29 -31.44
C ASN A 721 -13.91 36.77 -31.31
N GLY A 722 -14.11 35.99 -32.37
CA GLY A 722 -13.83 34.55 -32.39
C GLY A 722 -14.77 33.71 -31.51
N ARG A 723 -15.98 34.20 -31.20
CA ARG A 723 -16.98 33.48 -30.42
C ARG A 723 -17.86 32.64 -31.32
N LEU A 724 -18.09 31.39 -30.91
CA LEU A 724 -19.08 30.48 -31.47
C LEU A 724 -20.12 30.21 -30.39
N ILE A 725 -21.39 30.51 -30.66
CA ILE A 725 -22.48 30.35 -29.70
C ILE A 725 -23.43 29.26 -30.19
N CYS A 726 -23.47 28.15 -29.47
CA CYS A 726 -24.41 27.05 -29.67
C CYS A 726 -25.47 27.08 -28.57
N VAL A 727 -26.75 27.26 -28.93
CA VAL A 727 -27.87 27.28 -28.00
C VAL A 727 -28.55 25.91 -28.03
N ILE A 728 -28.61 25.27 -26.86
CA ILE A 728 -29.16 23.94 -26.68
C ILE A 728 -30.32 24.01 -25.68
N GLY A 729 -31.47 23.46 -26.05
CA GLY A 729 -32.57 23.24 -25.13
C GLY A 729 -32.89 21.76 -25.03
N ILE A 730 -33.17 21.27 -23.82
CA ILE A 730 -33.55 19.88 -23.56
C ILE A 730 -34.79 19.82 -22.66
N ALA A 731 -35.66 18.84 -22.90
CA ALA A 731 -36.84 18.55 -22.08
C ALA A 731 -36.59 17.32 -21.20
N PRO A 732 -36.26 17.47 -19.91
CA PRO A 732 -35.98 16.33 -19.04
C PRO A 732 -37.26 15.57 -18.67
N VAL A 733 -37.15 14.26 -18.42
CA VAL A 733 -38.24 13.49 -17.83
C VAL A 733 -38.36 13.78 -16.33
N PHE A 734 -39.52 14.27 -15.91
CA PHE A 734 -39.82 14.52 -14.49
C PHE A 734 -40.31 13.24 -13.78
N PRO A 735 -39.95 13.02 -12.50
CA PRO A 735 -40.41 11.87 -11.75
C PRO A 735 -41.89 12.00 -11.34
N ALA A 736 -42.64 10.89 -11.41
CA ALA A 736 -44.01 10.80 -10.88
C ALA A 736 -43.99 10.71 -9.34
N GLU A 737 -43.88 11.85 -8.66
CA GLU A 737 -43.83 11.94 -7.19
C GLU A 737 -45.20 11.71 -6.52
N PHE A 738 -46.30 12.13 -7.17
CA PHE A 738 -47.66 12.00 -6.65
C PHE A 738 -48.52 11.18 -7.60
N VAL A 739 -49.13 10.11 -7.10
CA VAL A 739 -50.14 9.31 -7.81
C VAL A 739 -51.47 9.48 -7.10
N ILE A 740 -52.43 10.15 -7.75
CA ILE A 740 -53.73 10.49 -7.17
C ILE A 740 -54.81 9.62 -7.81
N PHE A 741 -55.31 8.63 -7.06
CA PHE A 741 -56.50 7.89 -7.44
C PHE A 741 -57.75 8.63 -6.94
N ARG A 742 -58.58 9.12 -7.86
CA ARG A 742 -59.88 9.71 -7.54
C ARG A 742 -60.95 8.64 -7.70
N ILE A 743 -61.55 8.21 -6.59
CA ILE A 743 -62.62 7.21 -6.57
C ILE A 743 -63.93 7.93 -6.34
N GLN A 744 -64.88 7.79 -7.28
CA GLN A 744 -66.22 8.35 -7.17
C GLN A 744 -67.25 7.23 -7.05
N GLN A 745 -68.22 7.40 -6.15
CA GLN A 745 -69.39 6.53 -6.10
C GLN A 745 -70.30 6.85 -7.29
N LYS A 746 -70.53 5.86 -8.16
CA LYS A 746 -71.42 6.00 -9.31
C LYS A 746 -72.88 5.90 -8.87
N THR A 747 -73.60 7.02 -8.84
CA THR A 747 -75.07 7.06 -8.78
C THR A 747 -75.65 7.12 -10.20
N ARG A 748 -76.90 6.68 -10.39
CA ARG A 748 -77.52 6.46 -11.71
C ARG A 748 -77.62 7.73 -12.58
N GLU A 749 -77.44 8.91 -12.00
CA GLU A 749 -77.64 10.23 -12.64
C GLU A 749 -76.34 10.92 -13.07
N THR A 750 -75.17 10.44 -12.69
CA THR A 750 -73.91 11.12 -13.02
C THR A 750 -73.34 10.61 -14.34
N GLN A 751 -73.86 11.12 -15.46
CA GLN A 751 -73.11 11.12 -16.73
C GLN A 751 -72.17 12.34 -16.73
N LEU A 752 -70.86 12.05 -16.80
CA LEU A 752 -69.77 13.01 -16.72
C LEU A 752 -69.88 14.12 -17.78
N ALA A 753 -69.67 15.36 -17.34
CA ALA A 753 -69.04 16.42 -18.12
C ALA A 753 -67.52 16.33 -17.97
#